data_AF-A0A5C0UJW9-F1
#
_entry.id   AF-A0A5C0UJW9-F1
#
_cell.length_a   1.000
_cell.length_b   1.000
_cell.length_c   1.000
_cell.angle_alpha   90.00
_cell.angle_beta   90.00
_cell.angle_gamma   90.00
#
_symmetry.space_group_name_H-M   'P 1'
#
loop_
_entity.id
_entity.type
_entity.pdbx_description
1 polymer ?
#
loop_
_entity_poly.entity_id
_entity_poly.type
_entity_poly.pdbx_seq_one_letter_code
_entity_poly.pdbx_strand_id
1 'polypeptide(L)'
;MTESIQKTLSRIRPPRVKITYDVETGGAIVKKELPFIMGVISDLYGHQEEKIDLKDRRFIFIDRDNFNDVMSSIKPMLKIRVKDTLAKKAPDSKKAKKSDGKEEKDSKKAKSNDAASEDAMIPLEIKFESIDDFHPVSIVNKIPELNSMIKDHVSLVDLLSKVDGNEDLDKILCDVVKSEDKAKLIAESADISKATPEIEKIIKEGKMILQEGETVDPDKLLKAKEIVAAFVRSLDEAKELSNSYPYIMNRISNIDQQISLQLDEIIHNPEFQKLEASWRGLHYLVMNSETGERLKIRVLSITRDELQSDLENAIEFDQSKLFKKVYEEEYGTLGGMPYSCLLGDFYVGRSPVDVSLIDHISTVAAAAHTPFLAAADPSMFDLSAFTELHYPRDLKKIFESSEMIKWNSFRDKEDSRYVNLFLPRVLVRLPYGDDTIPVKEFSYNEKVDGLDNSKFCWGNPAFAMASRITDAFAKFGWTAAIRGVEGGGLVENLPAYTFKTQYGDIALKCPTETIITDRREKELSDLGFITICHNKGTDKAVFFGSQSTQKPKEYNLPEATSNALISSRLPYMLNVSRFAHYIKMIMREKIGSFASAEDIETYLNTWIAQYVFLSDTGSQGIKSRYPLREANIKIKTNESDPGSYSAIIYMKPHFQLEELTVSLRLVAKIPA
;
A
#
# COMPACT_ATOMS: atom_id res chain seq x y z
N MET A 1 -39.82 -7.77 27.67
CA MET A 1 -40.44 -7.76 29.00
C MET A 1 -41.41 -8.92 29.09
N THR A 2 -41.15 -9.86 30.00
CA THR A 2 -42.08 -10.67 30.82
C THR A 2 -41.30 -11.92 31.21
N GLU A 3 -40.91 -11.99 32.49
CA GLU A 3 -40.39 -13.23 33.06
C GLU A 3 -41.35 -14.38 32.75
N SER A 4 -40.80 -15.51 32.32
CA SER A 4 -41.59 -16.71 32.09
C SER A 4 -42.35 -17.08 33.37
N ILE A 5 -43.67 -17.14 33.24
CA ILE A 5 -44.66 -17.56 34.24
C ILE A 5 -44.30 -18.92 34.90
N GLN A 6 -43.45 -19.73 34.25
CA GLN A 6 -42.97 -21.00 34.80
C GLN A 6 -42.00 -20.85 35.97
N LYS A 7 -41.28 -19.74 36.10
CA LYS A 7 -40.40 -19.50 37.27
C LYS A 7 -41.23 -19.26 38.54
N THR A 8 -42.38 -18.63 38.42
CA THR A 8 -43.33 -18.36 39.53
C THR A 8 -44.06 -19.62 40.02
N LEU A 9 -44.24 -20.62 39.15
CA LEU A 9 -44.89 -21.90 39.48
C LEU A 9 -43.97 -22.95 40.14
N SER A 10 -42.67 -22.70 40.24
CA SER A 10 -41.70 -23.64 40.80
C SER A 10 -41.67 -23.69 42.35
N ARG A 11 -42.43 -22.83 43.04
CA ARG A 11 -42.37 -22.69 44.50
C ARG A 11 -43.35 -23.56 45.30
N ILE A 12 -44.28 -24.30 44.66
CA ILE A 12 -45.36 -24.98 45.41
C ILE A 12 -45.58 -26.50 45.14
N ARG A 13 -45.08 -27.15 44.08
CA ARG A 13 -45.05 -28.64 43.95
C ARG A 13 -44.32 -29.10 42.67
N PRO A 14 -43.31 -29.98 42.72
CA PRO A 14 -42.65 -30.49 41.50
C PRO A 14 -43.46 -31.63 40.83
N PRO A 15 -43.61 -31.64 39.49
CA PRO A 15 -44.26 -32.74 38.76
C PRO A 15 -43.31 -33.94 38.52
N ARG A 16 -43.89 -35.15 38.43
CA ARG A 16 -43.20 -36.46 38.39
C ARG A 16 -42.67 -36.93 37.03
N VAL A 17 -42.71 -36.12 35.97
CA VAL A 17 -42.02 -36.42 34.70
C VAL A 17 -41.55 -35.10 34.07
N LYS A 18 -40.27 -35.03 33.73
CA LYS A 18 -39.66 -33.95 32.94
C LYS A 18 -39.41 -34.51 31.53
N ILE A 19 -39.97 -33.85 30.52
CA ILE A 19 -39.53 -34.02 29.13
C ILE A 19 -38.74 -32.75 28.82
N THR A 20 -37.41 -32.88 28.73
CA THR A 20 -36.55 -31.85 28.13
C THR A 20 -36.42 -32.16 26.64
N TYR A 21 -36.47 -31.11 25.83
CA TYR A 21 -36.02 -31.21 24.44
C TYR A 21 -34.52 -30.96 24.45
N ASP A 22 -33.75 -32.03 24.59
CA ASP A 22 -32.32 -32.01 24.29
C ASP A 22 -32.17 -32.33 22.80
N VAL A 23 -31.50 -31.46 22.05
CA VAL A 23 -31.11 -31.79 20.68
C VAL A 23 -30.11 -32.93 20.79
N GLU A 24 -30.49 -34.15 20.38
CA GLU A 24 -29.55 -35.26 20.22
C GLU A 24 -28.56 -34.91 19.10
N THR A 25 -27.44 -34.30 19.46
CA THR A 25 -26.36 -34.01 18.51
C THR A 25 -25.52 -35.24 18.19
N GLY A 26 -25.76 -36.40 18.84
CA GLY A 26 -25.01 -37.64 18.60
C GLY A 26 -23.51 -37.52 18.84
N GLY A 27 -23.07 -36.58 19.69
CA GLY A 27 -21.66 -36.25 19.88
C GLY A 27 -21.07 -35.33 18.80
N ALA A 28 -21.89 -34.77 17.89
CA ALA A 28 -21.45 -33.83 16.89
C ALA A 28 -20.94 -32.53 17.53
N ILE A 29 -19.73 -32.13 17.14
CA ILE A 29 -19.09 -30.89 17.57
C ILE A 29 -19.63 -29.76 16.68
N VAL A 30 -20.13 -28.68 17.29
CA VAL A 30 -20.51 -27.46 16.54
C VAL A 30 -19.28 -26.95 15.79
N LYS A 31 -19.37 -26.87 14.46
CA LYS A 31 -18.29 -26.33 13.62
C LYS A 31 -18.18 -24.83 13.86
N LYS A 32 -17.27 -24.43 14.75
CA LYS A 32 -16.97 -23.03 15.03
C LYS A 32 -15.84 -22.59 14.10
N GLU A 33 -16.16 -21.75 13.12
CA GLU A 33 -15.16 -21.15 12.24
C GLU A 33 -14.82 -19.75 12.73
N LEU A 34 -13.53 -19.46 12.90
CA LEU A 34 -13.05 -18.15 13.30
C LEU A 34 -12.83 -17.27 12.07
N PRO A 35 -13.26 -15.99 12.11
CA PRO A 35 -12.92 -15.08 11.05
C PRO A 35 -11.41 -14.89 10.98
N PHE A 36 -10.87 -14.83 9.76
CA PHE A 36 -9.51 -14.39 9.53
C PHE A 36 -9.48 -12.86 9.58
N ILE A 37 -8.78 -12.31 10.58
CA ILE A 37 -8.63 -10.87 10.72
C ILE A 37 -7.21 -10.46 10.36
N MET A 38 -7.07 -9.64 9.33
CA MET A 38 -5.82 -8.98 8.97
C MET A 38 -5.76 -7.62 9.66
N GLY A 39 -4.82 -7.44 10.58
CA GLY A 39 -4.55 -6.13 11.18
C GLY A 39 -3.52 -5.38 10.35
N VAL A 40 -3.81 -4.15 9.92
CA VAL A 40 -2.89 -3.29 9.17
C VAL A 40 -2.47 -2.13 10.06
N ILE A 41 -1.17 -1.92 10.19
CA ILE A 41 -0.55 -0.81 10.91
C ILE A 41 0.22 0.01 9.88
N SER A 42 -0.21 1.25 9.64
CA SER A 42 0.39 2.13 8.62
C SER A 42 0.31 3.59 9.05
N ASP A 43 1.16 4.42 8.48
CA ASP A 43 1.15 5.88 8.67
C ASP A 43 0.19 6.52 7.66
N LEU A 44 -1.07 6.71 8.06
CA LEU A 44 -2.13 7.19 7.18
C LEU A 44 -2.50 8.66 7.40
N TYR A 45 -1.99 9.29 8.46
CA TYR A 45 -2.35 10.68 8.82
C TYR A 45 -1.55 11.73 8.03
N GLY A 46 -0.28 11.45 7.75
CA GLY A 46 0.66 12.48 7.27
C GLY A 46 0.94 13.54 8.35
N HIS A 47 0.83 14.82 7.99
CA HIS A 47 1.13 15.99 8.81
C HIS A 47 -0.12 16.55 9.49
N GLN A 48 -0.63 15.85 10.51
CA GLN A 48 -1.77 16.32 11.30
C GLN A 48 -1.34 16.99 12.61
N GLU A 49 -1.93 18.15 12.93
CA GLU A 49 -1.58 18.95 14.13
C GLU A 49 -2.20 18.40 15.42
N GLU A 50 -3.45 17.91 15.37
CA GLU A 50 -4.12 17.28 16.50
C GLU A 50 -4.21 15.77 16.30
N LYS A 51 -3.26 15.04 16.88
CA LYS A 51 -3.29 13.57 16.89
C LYS A 51 -3.99 13.06 18.14
N ILE A 52 -4.96 12.16 17.94
CA ILE A 52 -5.54 11.36 19.03
C ILE A 52 -4.40 10.53 19.65
N ASP A 53 -4.32 10.44 20.98
CA ASP A 53 -3.31 9.58 21.63
C ASP A 53 -3.52 8.12 21.18
N LEU A 54 -2.41 7.42 20.91
CA LEU A 54 -2.39 5.99 20.60
C LEU A 54 -3.24 5.15 21.56
N LYS A 55 -3.37 5.56 22.83
CA LYS A 55 -4.22 4.87 23.80
C LYS A 55 -5.69 4.80 23.34
N ASP A 56 -6.23 5.89 22.83
CA ASP A 56 -7.65 6.03 22.50
C ASP A 56 -7.96 5.61 21.05
N ARG A 57 -6.95 5.47 20.19
CA ARG A 57 -7.11 4.94 18.82
C ARG A 57 -7.55 3.48 18.86
N ARG A 58 -8.39 3.05 17.93
CA ARG A 58 -8.84 1.65 17.79
C ARG A 58 -8.61 1.16 16.38
N PHE A 59 -8.52 -0.16 16.24
CA PHE A 59 -8.53 -0.81 14.93
C PHE A 59 -9.91 -0.59 14.27
N ILE A 60 -9.92 0.10 13.13
CA ILE A 60 -11.13 0.43 12.36
C ILE A 60 -11.30 -0.63 11.28
N PHE A 61 -12.51 -1.18 11.15
CA PHE A 61 -12.82 -2.11 10.07
C PHE A 61 -12.88 -1.39 8.72
N ILE A 62 -12.22 -1.94 7.70
CA ILE A 62 -12.22 -1.43 6.34
C ILE A 62 -12.61 -2.52 5.34
N ASP A 63 -13.44 -2.15 4.38
CA ASP A 63 -13.87 -2.94 3.23
C ASP A 63 -13.96 -2.05 1.98
N ARG A 64 -14.50 -2.60 0.88
CA ARG A 64 -14.61 -1.88 -0.40
C ARG A 64 -15.65 -0.77 -0.37
N ASP A 65 -16.67 -0.88 0.48
CA ASP A 65 -17.81 0.04 0.50
C ASP A 65 -17.53 1.23 1.42
N ASN A 66 -16.80 1.02 2.52
CA ASN A 66 -16.50 2.05 3.52
C ASN A 66 -15.11 2.70 3.38
N PHE A 67 -14.35 2.36 2.33
CA PHE A 67 -12.95 2.80 2.18
C PHE A 67 -12.80 4.33 2.28
N ASN A 68 -13.62 5.07 1.52
CA ASN A 68 -13.59 6.54 1.51
C ASN A 68 -14.12 7.14 2.81
N ASP A 69 -15.05 6.48 3.50
CA ASP A 69 -15.53 6.91 4.82
C ASP A 69 -14.43 6.80 5.88
N VAL A 70 -13.65 5.71 5.84
CA VAL A 70 -12.49 5.53 6.73
C VAL A 70 -11.42 6.58 6.43
N MET A 71 -11.14 6.84 5.15
CA MET A 71 -10.17 7.85 4.73
C MET A 71 -10.59 9.26 5.16
N SER A 72 -11.82 9.68 4.89
CA SER A 72 -12.36 10.97 5.33
C SER A 72 -12.43 11.10 6.86
N SER A 73 -12.64 10.00 7.60
CA SER A 73 -12.58 10.02 9.07
C SER A 73 -11.15 10.22 9.60
N ILE A 74 -10.14 9.70 8.90
CA ILE A 74 -8.73 9.86 9.27
C ILE A 74 -8.25 11.28 8.96
N LYS A 75 -8.83 11.94 7.94
CA LYS A 75 -8.46 13.27 7.44
C LYS A 75 -6.96 13.42 7.13
N PRO A 76 -6.39 12.59 6.23
CA PRO A 76 -4.99 12.72 5.83
C PRO A 76 -4.68 14.14 5.34
N MET A 77 -3.56 14.67 5.80
CA MET A 77 -3.09 16.00 5.42
C MET A 77 -1.59 15.97 5.13
N LEU A 78 -1.16 16.74 4.15
CA LEU A 78 0.24 16.88 3.80
C LEU A 78 0.62 18.36 3.75
N LYS A 79 1.67 18.73 4.47
CA LYS A 79 2.29 20.06 4.46
C LYS A 79 3.67 19.97 3.85
N ILE A 80 3.77 20.16 2.54
CA ILE A 80 5.03 20.04 1.79
C ILE A 80 5.51 21.40 1.29
N ARG A 81 6.81 21.50 1.04
CA ARG A 81 7.41 22.62 0.32
C ARG A 81 7.83 22.11 -1.06
N VAL A 82 7.36 22.80 -2.10
CA VAL A 82 7.61 22.40 -3.48
C VAL A 82 8.23 23.58 -4.22
N LYS A 83 9.13 23.28 -5.15
CA LYS A 83 9.76 24.31 -5.98
C LYS A 83 8.71 25.05 -6.80
N ASP A 84 8.80 26.37 -6.80
CA ASP A 84 8.00 27.23 -7.65
C ASP A 84 8.53 27.20 -9.09
N THR A 85 7.78 26.58 -9.98
CA THR A 85 8.05 26.62 -11.43
C THR A 85 7.21 27.67 -12.15
N LEU A 86 6.19 28.24 -11.48
CA LEU A 86 5.26 29.22 -12.02
C LEU A 86 5.86 30.64 -12.00
N ALA A 87 6.69 30.98 -11.01
CA ALA A 87 7.31 32.30 -10.86
C ALA A 87 8.37 32.66 -11.92
N LYS A 88 8.73 31.74 -12.83
CA LYS A 88 9.66 32.03 -13.94
C LYS A 88 9.02 32.86 -15.08
N LYS A 89 8.22 33.88 -14.75
CA LYS A 89 7.89 35.02 -15.62
C LYS A 89 8.77 36.23 -15.25
N ALA A 90 10.04 36.17 -15.61
CA ALA A 90 10.86 37.36 -15.90
C ALA A 90 12.12 36.93 -16.68
N PRO A 91 12.16 37.06 -18.01
CA PRO A 91 13.44 37.05 -18.70
C PRO A 91 14.18 38.33 -18.32
N ASP A 92 15.24 38.19 -17.51
CA ASP A 92 16.21 39.23 -17.22
C ASP A 92 16.98 39.59 -18.51
N SER A 93 16.35 40.36 -19.37
CA SER A 93 17.01 41.03 -20.49
C SER A 93 17.81 42.21 -19.93
N LYS A 94 19.01 41.94 -19.40
CA LYS A 94 20.16 42.90 -19.33
C LYS A 94 21.34 42.27 -18.59
N LYS A 95 22.27 41.68 -19.35
CA LYS A 95 23.74 41.94 -19.28
C LYS A 95 24.49 40.96 -20.20
N ALA A 96 24.42 41.20 -21.50
CA ALA A 96 25.51 40.83 -22.40
C ALA A 96 26.35 42.10 -22.65
N LYS A 97 27.36 42.34 -21.80
CA LYS A 97 28.46 43.23 -22.15
C LYS A 97 29.77 42.45 -22.03
N LYS A 98 30.43 42.38 -23.19
CA LYS A 98 31.75 41.83 -23.49
C LYS A 98 32.81 42.26 -22.47
N SER A 99 33.68 41.32 -22.10
CA SER A 99 35.10 41.61 -21.87
C SER A 99 35.92 40.36 -22.18
N ASP A 100 36.86 40.54 -23.10
CA ASP A 100 37.81 39.56 -23.61
C ASP A 100 38.85 39.09 -22.56
N GLY A 101 39.25 37.83 -22.68
CA GLY A 101 40.64 37.34 -22.62
C GLY A 101 41.36 37.22 -21.26
N LYS A 102 41.52 35.99 -20.76
CA LYS A 102 42.78 35.19 -20.85
C LYS A 102 42.69 33.87 -20.07
N GLU A 103 43.39 32.88 -20.62
CA GLU A 103 43.55 31.51 -20.16
C GLU A 103 44.21 31.39 -18.78
N GLU A 104 43.77 30.41 -17.98
CA GLU A 104 44.69 29.43 -17.38
C GLU A 104 43.94 28.18 -16.89
N LYS A 105 44.51 27.01 -17.18
CA LYS A 105 44.09 25.69 -16.72
C LYS A 105 44.58 25.50 -15.28
N ASP A 106 43.73 25.02 -14.37
CA ASP A 106 43.97 23.70 -13.77
C ASP A 106 42.84 23.20 -12.85
N SER A 107 42.78 21.87 -12.85
CA SER A 107 41.85 20.91 -12.29
C SER A 107 41.32 21.04 -10.83
N LYS A 108 40.19 20.35 -10.61
CA LYS A 108 39.66 19.76 -9.34
C LYS A 108 38.85 20.66 -8.39
N LYS A 109 37.52 20.65 -8.58
CA LYS A 109 36.49 20.27 -7.58
C LYS A 109 35.10 20.37 -8.21
N ALA A 110 34.56 19.25 -8.67
CA ALA A 110 33.12 19.11 -8.89
C ALA A 110 32.47 18.98 -7.51
N LYS A 111 32.07 20.11 -6.93
CA LYS A 111 31.03 20.14 -5.89
C LYS A 111 29.69 20.25 -6.63
N SER A 112 28.80 19.34 -6.30
CA SER A 112 27.39 19.35 -6.69
C SER A 112 26.79 20.73 -6.43
N ASN A 113 26.23 21.32 -7.49
CA ASN A 113 25.41 22.53 -7.41
C ASN A 113 23.99 22.11 -7.01
N ASP A 114 23.82 21.66 -5.77
CA ASP A 114 22.50 21.49 -5.13
C ASP A 114 22.35 22.54 -4.04
N ALA A 115 22.21 23.79 -4.47
CA ALA A 115 21.77 24.89 -3.62
C ALA A 115 20.79 25.72 -4.46
N ALA A 116 19.61 25.18 -4.72
CA ALA A 116 18.48 25.99 -5.12
C ALA A 116 18.17 26.95 -3.95
N SER A 117 18.13 28.24 -4.24
CA SER A 117 17.80 29.30 -3.29
C SER A 117 16.50 29.00 -2.54
N GLU A 118 16.51 29.10 -1.20
CA GLU A 118 15.31 28.89 -0.35
C GLU A 118 14.12 29.80 -0.73
N ASP A 119 14.37 30.91 -1.43
CA ASP A 119 13.36 31.86 -1.93
C ASP A 119 12.45 31.33 -3.06
N ALA A 120 12.63 30.07 -3.51
CA ALA A 120 11.88 29.48 -4.62
C ALA A 120 10.99 28.29 -4.20
N MET A 121 10.61 28.16 -2.93
CA MET A 121 9.79 27.06 -2.42
C MET A 121 8.41 27.56 -1.95
N ILE A 122 7.33 26.99 -2.51
CA ILE A 122 5.95 27.27 -2.12
C ILE A 122 5.54 26.28 -1.02
N PRO A 123 5.04 26.75 0.14
CA PRO A 123 4.37 25.89 1.10
C PRO A 123 2.98 25.50 0.60
N LEU A 124 2.70 24.20 0.53
CA LEU A 124 1.42 23.65 0.10
C LEU A 124 0.81 22.81 1.23
N GLU A 125 -0.46 23.04 1.51
CA GLU A 125 -1.28 22.20 2.40
C GLU A 125 -2.34 21.49 1.56
N ILE A 126 -2.24 20.16 1.49
CA ILE A 126 -3.15 19.31 0.72
C ILE A 126 -3.88 18.39 1.69
N LYS A 127 -5.22 18.39 1.62
CA LYS A 127 -6.10 17.53 2.43
C LYS A 127 -6.70 16.46 1.54
N PHE A 128 -6.85 15.24 2.05
CA PHE A 128 -7.42 14.12 1.29
C PHE A 128 -8.64 13.57 2.02
N GLU A 129 -9.69 13.28 1.26
CA GLU A 129 -10.97 12.72 1.73
C GLU A 129 -11.30 11.40 1.00
N SER A 130 -10.91 11.28 -0.27
CA SER A 130 -11.11 10.10 -1.11
C SER A 130 -9.80 9.65 -1.77
N ILE A 131 -9.72 8.39 -2.20
CA ILE A 131 -8.58 7.87 -2.98
C ILE A 131 -8.40 8.64 -4.30
N ASP A 132 -9.49 9.15 -4.88
CA ASP A 132 -9.48 9.94 -6.12
C ASP A 132 -8.83 11.33 -5.92
N ASP A 133 -8.60 11.74 -4.68
CA ASP A 133 -7.88 12.99 -4.40
C ASP A 133 -6.38 12.92 -4.74
N PHE A 134 -5.83 11.71 -4.88
CA PHE A 134 -4.48 11.50 -5.42
C PHE A 134 -4.44 11.58 -6.95
N HIS A 135 -5.57 11.82 -7.61
CA HIS A 135 -5.61 12.05 -9.06
C HIS A 135 -5.11 13.47 -9.40
N PRO A 136 -4.31 13.66 -10.47
CA PRO A 136 -3.80 14.94 -10.96
C PRO A 136 -4.80 16.10 -10.89
N VAL A 137 -6.00 15.87 -11.43
CA VAL A 137 -7.08 16.86 -11.50
C VAL A 137 -7.49 17.35 -10.11
N SER A 138 -7.65 16.43 -9.16
CA SER A 138 -8.05 16.73 -7.78
C SER A 138 -6.97 17.52 -7.06
N ILE A 139 -5.69 17.17 -7.28
CA ILE A 139 -4.54 17.90 -6.72
C ILE A 139 -4.52 19.33 -7.24
N VAL A 140 -4.68 19.50 -8.56
CA VAL A 140 -4.66 20.81 -9.18
C VAL A 140 -5.81 21.69 -8.69
N ASN A 141 -7.01 21.13 -8.53
CA ASN A 141 -8.17 21.86 -8.02
C ASN A 141 -8.00 22.33 -6.56
N LYS A 142 -7.21 21.62 -5.76
CA LYS A 142 -6.96 21.97 -4.35
C LYS A 142 -5.94 23.10 -4.18
N ILE A 143 -5.10 23.36 -5.18
CA ILE A 143 -4.08 24.40 -5.14
C ILE A 143 -4.64 25.67 -5.81
N PRO A 144 -4.80 26.79 -5.09
CA PRO A 144 -5.50 27.97 -5.62
C PRO A 144 -4.91 28.52 -6.93
N GLU A 145 -3.58 28.58 -7.03
CA GLU A 145 -2.87 29.09 -8.21
C GLU A 145 -3.12 28.22 -9.45
N LEU A 146 -2.97 26.90 -9.31
CA LEU A 146 -3.17 25.98 -10.43
C LEU A 146 -4.66 25.82 -10.78
N ASN A 147 -5.57 25.91 -9.81
CA ASN A 147 -7.01 25.90 -10.06
C ASN A 147 -7.43 27.11 -10.91
N SER A 148 -6.86 28.30 -10.67
CA SER A 148 -7.08 29.45 -11.55
C SER A 148 -6.63 29.15 -12.98
N MET A 149 -5.48 28.49 -13.15
CA MET A 149 -4.95 28.14 -14.47
C MET A 149 -5.81 27.09 -15.19
N ILE A 150 -6.33 26.08 -14.48
CA ILE A 150 -7.27 25.10 -15.07
C ILE A 150 -8.58 25.80 -15.49
N LYS A 151 -9.10 26.73 -14.69
CA LYS A 151 -10.30 27.49 -15.07
C LYS A 151 -10.07 28.32 -16.33
N ASP A 152 -8.90 28.95 -16.44
CA ASP A 152 -8.50 29.67 -17.63
C ASP A 152 -8.35 28.71 -18.83
N HIS A 153 -7.77 27.51 -18.64
CA HIS A 153 -7.69 26.45 -19.66
C HIS A 153 -9.07 26.05 -20.18
N VAL A 154 -10.00 25.67 -19.29
CA VAL A 154 -11.37 25.27 -19.66
C VAL A 154 -12.08 26.39 -20.41
N SER A 155 -11.92 27.63 -19.95
CA SER A 155 -12.49 28.81 -20.60
C SER A 155 -11.92 29.04 -22.00
N LEU A 156 -10.62 28.81 -22.21
CA LEU A 156 -9.97 28.92 -23.51
C LEU A 156 -10.35 27.79 -24.46
N VAL A 157 -10.53 26.56 -23.98
CA VAL A 157 -11.05 25.43 -24.77
C VAL A 157 -12.48 25.71 -25.23
N ASP A 158 -13.32 26.23 -24.33
CA ASP A 158 -14.67 26.66 -24.68
C ASP A 158 -14.64 27.79 -25.72
N LEU A 159 -13.72 28.76 -25.59
CA LEU A 159 -13.52 29.81 -26.60
C LEU A 159 -13.11 29.21 -27.95
N LEU A 160 -12.15 28.28 -27.95
CA LEU A 160 -11.66 27.62 -29.15
C LEU A 160 -12.80 26.92 -29.90
N SER A 161 -13.66 26.20 -29.18
CA SER A 161 -14.82 25.53 -29.76
C SER A 161 -15.85 26.49 -30.38
N LYS A 162 -15.93 27.73 -29.87
CA LYS A 162 -16.83 28.78 -30.38
C LYS A 162 -16.22 29.58 -31.52
N VAL A 163 -14.90 29.69 -31.57
CA VAL A 163 -14.15 30.33 -32.65
C VAL A 163 -14.06 29.40 -33.86
N ASP A 164 -14.04 28.09 -33.64
CA ASP A 164 -14.07 27.08 -34.70
C ASP A 164 -15.34 27.23 -35.56
N GLY A 165 -15.17 27.61 -36.83
CA GLY A 165 -16.27 27.89 -37.76
C GLY A 165 -16.93 29.28 -37.64
N ASN A 166 -16.46 30.18 -36.77
CA ASN A 166 -17.03 31.52 -36.58
C ASN A 166 -16.03 32.64 -36.95
N GLU A 167 -15.98 32.98 -38.24
CA GLU A 167 -15.07 34.01 -38.78
C GLU A 167 -15.29 35.42 -38.20
N ASP A 168 -16.52 35.75 -37.81
CA ASP A 168 -16.85 37.06 -37.25
C ASP A 168 -16.22 37.22 -35.86
N LEU A 169 -16.28 36.17 -35.05
CA LEU A 169 -15.67 36.15 -33.72
C LEU A 169 -14.13 36.18 -33.81
N ASP A 170 -13.53 35.44 -34.74
CA ASP A 170 -12.07 35.43 -34.96
C ASP A 170 -11.54 36.82 -35.32
N LYS A 171 -12.25 37.56 -36.19
CA LYS A 171 -11.88 38.95 -36.56
C LYS A 171 -11.92 39.89 -35.35
N ILE A 172 -12.98 39.80 -34.54
CA ILE A 172 -13.15 40.63 -33.34
C ILE A 172 -12.03 40.34 -32.33
N LEU A 173 -11.69 39.07 -32.11
CA LEU A 173 -10.61 38.68 -31.20
C LEU A 173 -9.25 39.16 -31.71
N CYS A 174 -8.98 39.05 -33.02
CA CYS A 174 -7.78 39.60 -33.63
C CYS A 174 -7.67 41.12 -33.46
N ASP A 175 -8.78 41.85 -33.53
CA ASP A 175 -8.80 43.30 -33.32
C ASP A 175 -8.55 43.69 -31.85
N VAL A 176 -9.00 42.86 -30.90
CA VAL A 176 -8.71 43.04 -29.47
C VAL A 176 -7.23 42.83 -29.18
N VAL A 177 -6.60 41.81 -29.78
CA VAL A 177 -5.15 41.55 -29.65
C VAL A 177 -4.31 42.70 -30.22
N LYS A 178 -4.75 43.32 -31.32
CA LYS A 178 -4.04 44.45 -31.96
C LYS A 178 -4.12 45.76 -31.18
N SER A 179 -5.06 45.90 -30.25
CA SER A 179 -5.30 47.14 -29.50
C SER A 179 -4.83 46.99 -28.05
N GLU A 180 -3.58 47.40 -27.77
CA GLU A 180 -2.99 47.41 -26.41
C GLU A 180 -3.88 48.16 -25.38
N ASP A 181 -4.55 49.24 -25.81
CA ASP A 181 -5.41 50.05 -24.95
C ASP A 181 -6.70 49.32 -24.55
N LYS A 182 -7.34 48.58 -25.46
CA LYS A 182 -8.54 47.77 -25.17
C LYS A 182 -8.21 46.56 -24.30
N ALA A 183 -7.08 45.90 -24.55
CA ALA A 183 -6.62 44.79 -23.73
C ALA A 183 -6.35 45.23 -22.27
N LYS A 184 -5.73 46.40 -22.05
CA LYS A 184 -5.49 46.97 -20.72
C LYS A 184 -6.78 47.41 -20.02
N LEU A 185 -7.69 48.10 -20.72
CA LEU A 185 -9.00 48.50 -20.20
C LEU A 185 -9.85 47.30 -19.74
N ILE A 186 -9.78 46.19 -20.49
CA ILE A 186 -10.51 44.96 -20.15
C ILE A 186 -9.80 44.20 -19.00
N ALA A 187 -8.45 44.18 -18.97
CA ALA A 187 -7.67 43.55 -17.90
C ALA A 187 -7.79 44.26 -16.53
N GLU A 188 -7.84 45.60 -16.50
CA GLU A 188 -8.04 46.38 -15.27
C GLU A 188 -9.45 46.21 -14.68
N SER A 189 -10.41 45.74 -15.48
CA SER A 189 -11.81 45.52 -15.10
C SER A 189 -12.10 44.10 -14.55
N ALA A 190 -11.08 43.38 -14.07
CA ALA A 190 -11.13 41.96 -13.63
C ALA A 190 -12.16 41.58 -12.54
N ASP A 191 -13.02 42.51 -12.13
CA ASP A 191 -14.15 42.29 -11.24
C ASP A 191 -15.37 41.83 -12.07
N ILE A 192 -15.65 40.52 -12.04
CA ILE A 192 -16.68 39.80 -12.84
C ILE A 192 -18.09 40.44 -12.72
N SER A 193 -18.31 41.27 -11.69
CA SER A 193 -19.56 42.00 -11.41
C SER A 193 -19.73 43.33 -12.16
N LYS A 194 -18.66 43.91 -12.75
CA LYS A 194 -18.72 45.20 -13.45
C LYS A 194 -18.43 45.01 -14.94
N ALA A 195 -19.51 44.85 -15.70
CA ALA A 195 -19.46 44.78 -17.16
C ALA A 195 -18.83 46.05 -17.75
N THR A 196 -17.73 45.90 -18.49
CA THR A 196 -17.39 46.87 -19.53
C THR A 196 -18.32 46.65 -20.73
N PRO A 197 -18.89 47.71 -21.34
CA PRO A 197 -19.77 47.60 -22.52
C PRO A 197 -19.09 46.95 -23.73
N GLU A 198 -17.75 46.87 -23.72
CA GLU A 198 -16.95 46.23 -24.77
C GLU A 198 -17.04 44.70 -24.71
N ILE A 199 -17.03 44.06 -23.54
CA ILE A 199 -17.18 42.60 -23.41
C ILE A 199 -18.57 42.17 -23.89
N GLU A 200 -19.61 42.91 -23.55
CA GLU A 200 -20.98 42.63 -24.01
C GLU A 200 -21.16 42.82 -25.52
N LYS A 201 -20.38 43.74 -26.11
CA LYS A 201 -20.34 43.95 -27.55
C LYS A 201 -19.68 42.77 -28.27
N ILE A 202 -18.55 42.27 -27.75
CA ILE A 202 -17.88 41.06 -28.27
C ILE A 202 -18.80 39.83 -28.21
N ILE A 203 -19.53 39.66 -27.11
CA ILE A 203 -20.45 38.53 -26.92
C ILE A 203 -21.64 38.59 -27.91
N LYS A 204 -22.21 39.79 -28.13
CA LYS A 204 -23.34 39.99 -29.04
C LYS A 204 -22.93 39.92 -30.51
N GLU A 205 -21.84 40.58 -30.90
CA GLU A 205 -21.36 40.63 -32.28
C GLU A 205 -20.73 39.30 -32.71
N GLY A 206 -20.03 38.61 -31.79
CA GLY A 206 -19.45 37.29 -32.03
C GLY A 206 -20.44 36.11 -31.91
N LYS A 207 -21.73 36.38 -31.69
CA LYS A 207 -22.82 35.38 -31.59
C LYS A 207 -22.54 34.21 -30.61
N MET A 208 -21.84 34.45 -29.50
CA MET A 208 -21.48 33.37 -28.56
C MET A 208 -22.67 32.74 -27.80
N ILE A 209 -23.87 33.34 -27.86
CA ILE A 209 -25.06 32.96 -27.06
C ILE A 209 -26.32 32.76 -27.94
N LEU A 210 -26.32 33.18 -29.22
CA LEU A 210 -27.57 33.39 -29.95
C LEU A 210 -27.99 32.18 -30.82
N GLN A 211 -29.05 31.48 -30.38
CA GLN A 211 -30.16 31.13 -31.28
C GLN A 211 -31.16 32.29 -31.26
N GLU A 212 -31.65 32.71 -32.43
CA GLU A 212 -32.59 33.82 -32.56
C GLU A 212 -33.92 33.48 -31.84
N GLY A 213 -34.20 34.15 -30.71
CA GLY A 213 -35.54 34.18 -30.11
C GLY A 213 -35.68 33.81 -28.62
N GLU A 214 -34.64 33.33 -27.94
CA GLU A 214 -34.74 32.98 -26.50
C GLU A 214 -34.20 34.07 -25.56
N THR A 215 -34.86 34.20 -24.40
CA THR A 215 -34.43 35.05 -23.28
C THR A 215 -33.01 34.69 -22.86
N VAL A 216 -32.13 35.70 -22.77
CA VAL A 216 -30.74 35.52 -22.35
C VAL A 216 -30.70 35.01 -20.91
N ASP A 217 -30.35 33.74 -20.71
CA ASP A 217 -30.08 33.22 -19.37
C ASP A 217 -28.91 33.99 -18.74
N PRO A 218 -29.08 34.56 -17.52
CA PRO A 218 -28.02 35.31 -16.85
C PRO A 218 -26.76 34.47 -16.62
N ASP A 219 -26.90 33.17 -16.40
CA ASP A 219 -25.78 32.25 -16.19
C ASP A 219 -24.96 32.00 -17.47
N LYS A 220 -25.60 32.00 -18.65
CA LYS A 220 -24.91 31.86 -19.94
C LYS A 220 -24.11 33.12 -20.28
N LEU A 221 -24.64 34.29 -19.92
CA LEU A 221 -23.95 35.57 -20.08
C LEU A 221 -22.72 35.66 -19.17
N LEU A 222 -22.83 35.19 -17.91
CA LEU A 222 -21.71 35.16 -16.97
C LEU A 222 -20.57 34.28 -17.48
N LYS A 223 -20.87 33.05 -17.93
CA LYS A 223 -19.88 32.15 -18.53
C LYS A 223 -19.21 32.75 -19.77
N ALA A 224 -19.98 33.40 -20.65
CA ALA A 224 -19.41 34.08 -21.82
C ALA A 224 -18.47 35.23 -21.43
N LYS A 225 -18.77 35.96 -20.35
CA LYS A 225 -17.89 37.01 -19.80
C LYS A 225 -16.60 36.42 -19.22
N GLU A 226 -16.69 35.31 -18.49
CA GLU A 226 -15.51 34.59 -17.96
C GLU A 226 -14.59 34.10 -19.07
N ILE A 227 -15.15 33.56 -20.15
CA ILE A 227 -14.41 33.10 -21.33
C ILE A 227 -13.59 34.24 -21.95
N VAL A 228 -14.22 35.39 -22.20
CA VAL A 228 -13.54 36.56 -22.78
C VAL A 228 -12.51 37.13 -21.81
N ALA A 229 -12.80 37.16 -20.51
CA ALA A 229 -11.87 37.63 -19.49
C ALA A 229 -10.62 36.75 -19.38
N ALA A 230 -10.77 35.43 -19.44
CA ALA A 230 -9.63 34.49 -19.45
C ALA A 230 -8.73 34.74 -20.67
N PHE A 231 -9.32 34.94 -21.86
CA PHE A 231 -8.57 35.29 -23.06
C PHE A 231 -7.79 36.60 -22.89
N VAL A 232 -8.42 37.65 -22.36
CA VAL A 232 -7.73 38.94 -22.17
C VAL A 232 -6.62 38.87 -21.14
N ARG A 233 -6.79 38.15 -20.02
CA ARG A 233 -5.72 37.93 -19.03
C ARG A 233 -4.54 37.16 -19.61
N SER A 234 -4.83 36.32 -20.61
CA SER A 234 -3.83 35.47 -21.26
C SER A 234 -2.97 36.20 -22.31
N LEU A 235 -3.33 37.45 -22.67
CA LEU A 235 -2.59 38.27 -23.63
C LEU A 235 -1.24 38.70 -23.05
N ASP A 236 -0.16 38.04 -23.46
CA ASP A 236 1.21 38.55 -23.32
C ASP A 236 1.50 39.63 -24.40
N GLU A 237 2.55 40.45 -24.22
CA GLU A 237 2.98 41.57 -25.10
C GLU A 237 3.35 41.17 -26.55
N ALA A 238 3.01 39.96 -27.00
CA ALA A 238 3.33 39.45 -28.33
C ALA A 238 2.57 40.21 -29.42
N LYS A 239 3.27 41.20 -29.98
CA LYS A 239 2.89 42.00 -31.14
C LYS A 239 2.90 41.13 -32.39
N GLU A 240 1.79 41.15 -33.12
CA GLU A 240 1.52 40.53 -34.42
C GLU A 240 0.99 39.09 -34.38
N LEU A 241 -0.34 39.01 -34.52
CA LEU A 241 -1.06 37.78 -34.81
C LEU A 241 -1.98 37.97 -36.00
N SER A 242 -1.89 37.04 -36.94
CA SER A 242 -2.70 36.99 -38.16
C SER A 242 -4.02 36.23 -37.96
N ASN A 243 -4.09 35.35 -36.95
CA ASN A 243 -5.23 34.45 -36.70
C ASN A 243 -5.32 34.13 -35.19
N SER A 244 -6.50 34.19 -34.58
CA SER A 244 -6.66 33.98 -33.13
C SER A 244 -6.67 32.50 -32.75
N TYR A 245 -7.04 31.60 -33.67
CA TYR A 245 -7.12 30.16 -33.40
C TYR A 245 -5.77 29.52 -33.01
N PRO A 246 -4.67 29.69 -33.78
CA PRO A 246 -3.36 29.15 -33.39
C PRO A 246 -2.81 29.75 -32.10
N TYR A 247 -3.19 30.99 -31.78
CA TYR A 247 -2.79 31.65 -30.54
C TYR A 247 -3.44 31.01 -29.32
N ILE A 248 -4.76 30.81 -29.37
CA ILE A 248 -5.51 30.16 -28.29
C ILE A 248 -4.98 28.74 -28.08
N MET A 249 -4.74 27.99 -29.16
CA MET A 249 -4.17 26.64 -29.09
C MET A 249 -2.77 26.63 -28.46
N ASN A 250 -1.87 27.54 -28.86
CA ASN A 250 -0.55 27.66 -28.26
C ASN A 250 -0.65 28.08 -26.78
N ARG A 251 -1.59 28.96 -26.43
CA ARG A 251 -1.78 29.40 -25.04
C ARG A 251 -2.27 28.26 -24.15
N ILE A 252 -3.24 27.49 -24.61
CA ILE A 252 -3.72 26.25 -23.97
C ILE A 252 -2.53 25.32 -23.72
N SER A 253 -1.72 25.04 -24.75
CA SER A 253 -0.54 24.18 -24.61
C SER A 253 0.50 24.72 -23.61
N ASN A 254 0.69 26.04 -23.54
CA ASN A 254 1.60 26.64 -22.55
C ASN A 254 1.06 26.52 -21.12
N ILE A 255 -0.24 26.68 -20.92
CA ILE A 255 -0.88 26.49 -19.60
C ILE A 255 -0.73 25.04 -19.16
N ASP A 256 -1.02 24.09 -20.05
CA ASP A 256 -0.87 22.65 -19.78
C ASP A 256 0.57 22.29 -19.43
N GLN A 257 1.54 22.85 -20.14
CA GLN A 257 2.96 22.65 -19.84
C GLN A 257 3.34 23.21 -18.46
N GLN A 258 2.85 24.39 -18.10
CA GLN A 258 3.12 25.00 -16.79
C GLN A 258 2.48 24.19 -15.65
N ILE A 259 1.23 23.77 -15.81
CA ILE A 259 0.53 22.91 -14.84
C ILE A 259 1.29 21.59 -14.70
N SER A 260 1.69 20.96 -15.81
CA SER A 260 2.41 19.69 -15.81
C SER A 260 3.74 19.78 -15.05
N LEU A 261 4.53 20.83 -15.30
CA LEU A 261 5.82 21.03 -14.61
C LEU A 261 5.64 21.23 -13.10
N GLN A 262 4.65 22.02 -12.69
CA GLN A 262 4.39 22.23 -11.26
C GLN A 262 3.85 20.96 -10.61
N LEU A 263 2.98 20.24 -11.31
CA LEU A 263 2.37 19.01 -10.82
C LEU A 263 3.40 17.88 -10.65
N ASP A 264 4.37 17.76 -11.56
CA ASP A 264 5.47 16.81 -11.43
C ASP A 264 6.27 17.05 -10.14
N GLU A 265 6.60 18.30 -9.81
CA GLU A 265 7.32 18.63 -8.58
C GLU A 265 6.50 18.31 -7.31
N ILE A 266 5.16 18.35 -7.38
CA ILE A 266 4.26 17.96 -6.28
C ILE A 266 4.18 16.44 -6.15
N ILE A 267 3.91 15.73 -7.25
CA ILE A 267 3.69 14.27 -7.26
C ILE A 267 4.99 13.51 -6.99
N HIS A 268 6.14 14.03 -7.45
CA HIS A 268 7.45 13.42 -7.22
C HIS A 268 8.08 13.80 -5.87
N ASN A 269 7.38 14.57 -5.03
CA ASN A 269 7.85 14.84 -3.68
C ASN A 269 7.86 13.55 -2.83
N PRO A 270 8.97 13.22 -2.13
CA PRO A 270 9.09 11.98 -1.36
C PRO A 270 8.00 11.78 -0.29
N GLU A 271 7.55 12.86 0.36
CA GLU A 271 6.52 12.77 1.40
C GLU A 271 5.13 12.51 0.79
N PHE A 272 4.85 13.12 -0.38
CA PHE A 272 3.63 12.87 -1.13
C PHE A 272 3.61 11.42 -1.63
N GLN A 273 4.70 10.95 -2.24
CA GLN A 273 4.81 9.58 -2.73
C GLN A 273 4.68 8.55 -1.60
N LYS A 274 5.26 8.82 -0.42
CA LYS A 274 5.13 7.91 0.74
C LYS A 274 3.66 7.78 1.15
N LEU A 275 2.95 8.90 1.31
CA LEU A 275 1.54 8.89 1.70
C LEU A 275 0.66 8.23 0.63
N GLU A 276 0.91 8.57 -0.65
CA GLU A 276 0.22 7.96 -1.80
C GLU A 276 0.47 6.45 -1.85
N ALA A 277 1.71 5.99 -1.66
CA ALA A 277 2.07 4.58 -1.68
C ALA A 277 1.40 3.79 -0.56
N SER A 278 1.32 4.34 0.66
CA SER A 278 0.62 3.73 1.80
C SER A 278 -0.88 3.58 1.54
N TRP A 279 -1.54 4.66 1.09
CA TRP A 279 -2.97 4.64 0.80
C TRP A 279 -3.32 3.76 -0.39
N ARG A 280 -2.55 3.82 -1.48
CA ARG A 280 -2.77 2.95 -2.64
C ARG A 280 -2.41 1.49 -2.35
N GLY A 281 -1.43 1.22 -1.49
CA GLY A 281 -1.11 -0.13 -1.02
C GLY A 281 -2.25 -0.74 -0.21
N LEU A 282 -2.84 0.05 0.70
CA LEU A 282 -4.04 -0.33 1.44
C LEU A 282 -5.23 -0.54 0.49
N HIS A 283 -5.43 0.37 -0.46
CA HIS A 283 -6.47 0.24 -1.49
C HIS A 283 -6.29 -1.06 -2.31
N TYR A 284 -5.05 -1.37 -2.73
CA TYR A 284 -4.73 -2.62 -3.42
C TYR A 284 -5.12 -3.85 -2.60
N LEU A 285 -4.82 -3.87 -1.30
CA LEU A 285 -5.18 -4.97 -0.41
C LEU A 285 -6.70 -5.13 -0.29
N VAL A 286 -7.43 -4.04 -0.07
CA VAL A 286 -8.89 -4.05 0.12
C VAL A 286 -9.61 -4.47 -1.17
N MET A 287 -9.22 -3.90 -2.31
CA MET A 287 -9.87 -4.19 -3.60
C MET A 287 -9.58 -5.62 -4.08
N ASN A 288 -8.45 -6.22 -3.68
CA ASN A 288 -8.11 -7.60 -4.04
C ASN A 288 -8.52 -8.63 -2.99
N SER A 289 -9.13 -8.22 -1.87
CA SER A 289 -9.59 -9.15 -0.82
C SER A 289 -11.10 -9.30 -0.84
N GLU A 290 -11.60 -10.51 -0.58
CA GLU A 290 -13.02 -10.81 -0.41
C GLU A 290 -13.40 -10.63 1.08
N THR A 291 -13.68 -9.39 1.48
CA THR A 291 -14.11 -9.07 2.85
C THR A 291 -15.56 -9.50 3.10
N GLY A 292 -15.84 -10.00 4.30
CA GLY A 292 -17.18 -10.44 4.71
C GLY A 292 -17.22 -10.90 6.17
N GLU A 293 -18.14 -11.80 6.52
CA GLU A 293 -18.21 -12.33 7.89
C GLU A 293 -16.96 -13.12 8.29
N ARG A 294 -16.39 -13.86 7.34
CA ARG A 294 -15.23 -14.74 7.54
C ARG A 294 -13.88 -14.06 7.40
N LEU A 295 -13.76 -12.98 6.63
CA LEU A 295 -12.51 -12.27 6.42
C LEU A 295 -12.72 -10.79 6.69
N LYS A 296 -11.92 -10.22 7.60
CA LYS A 296 -12.01 -8.81 7.97
C LYS A 296 -10.64 -8.18 7.90
N ILE A 297 -10.59 -6.95 7.40
CA ILE A 297 -9.39 -6.12 7.44
C ILE A 297 -9.66 -5.03 8.46
N ARG A 298 -8.73 -4.83 9.39
CA ARG A 298 -8.80 -3.74 10.37
C ARG A 298 -7.53 -2.91 10.34
N VAL A 299 -7.67 -1.60 10.31
CA VAL A 299 -6.56 -0.66 10.14
C VAL A 299 -6.37 0.14 11.41
N LEU A 300 -5.11 0.33 11.82
CA LEU A 300 -4.71 1.19 12.90
C LEU A 300 -3.64 2.15 12.38
N SER A 301 -3.96 3.44 12.36
CA SER A 301 -3.02 4.46 11.91
C SER A 301 -2.03 4.81 13.03
N ILE A 302 -0.75 4.51 12.81
CA ILE A 302 0.36 4.80 13.74
C ILE A 302 1.60 5.11 12.92
N THR A 303 2.32 6.17 13.29
CA THR A 303 3.63 6.44 12.69
C THR A 303 4.69 5.51 13.25
N ARG A 304 5.78 5.31 12.50
CA ARG A 304 6.91 4.49 12.95
C ARG A 304 7.50 4.98 14.28
N ASP A 305 7.63 6.29 14.43
CA ASP A 305 8.24 6.90 15.62
C ASP A 305 7.34 6.78 16.86
N GLU A 306 6.02 6.89 16.68
CA GLU A 306 5.04 6.65 17.74
C GLU A 306 5.09 5.19 18.22
N LEU A 307 5.19 4.25 17.28
CA LEU A 307 5.28 2.82 17.60
C LEU A 307 6.58 2.48 18.34
N GLN A 308 7.70 3.06 17.90
CA GLN A 308 8.98 2.89 18.58
C GLN A 308 8.94 3.47 20.00
N SER A 309 8.43 4.69 20.16
CA SER A 309 8.31 5.34 21.47
C SER A 309 7.40 4.54 22.42
N ASP A 310 6.31 3.95 21.93
CA ASP A 310 5.43 3.10 22.74
C ASP A 310 6.14 1.86 23.28
N LEU A 311 6.90 1.19 22.42
CA LEU A 311 7.58 -0.07 22.75
C LEU A 311 8.81 0.15 23.63
N GLU A 312 9.56 1.24 23.45
CA GLU A 312 10.73 1.57 24.27
C GLU A 312 10.37 2.11 25.66
N ASN A 313 9.25 2.84 25.78
CA ASN A 313 8.81 3.37 27.06
C ASN A 313 8.13 2.32 27.96
N ALA A 314 7.71 1.19 27.39
CA ALA A 314 7.14 0.10 28.16
C ALA A 314 8.24 -0.61 28.96
N ILE A 315 8.05 -0.75 30.27
CA ILE A 315 8.99 -1.46 31.15
C ILE A 315 9.07 -2.94 30.75
N GLU A 316 7.92 -3.52 30.42
CA GLU A 316 7.75 -4.87 29.89
C GLU A 316 6.86 -4.82 28.65
N PHE A 317 7.05 -5.78 27.74
CA PHE A 317 6.40 -5.78 26.42
C PHE A 317 4.86 -5.87 26.51
N ASP A 318 4.33 -6.48 27.57
CA ASP A 318 2.90 -6.66 27.83
C ASP A 318 2.18 -5.38 28.27
N GLN A 319 2.93 -4.37 28.71
CA GLN A 319 2.37 -3.07 29.11
C GLN A 319 2.21 -2.08 27.94
N SER A 320 2.82 -2.38 26.79
CA SER A 320 2.78 -1.55 25.57
C SER A 320 1.35 -1.35 25.07
N LYS A 321 1.08 -0.19 24.45
CA LYS A 321 -0.25 0.09 23.88
C LYS A 321 -0.55 -0.84 22.70
N LEU A 322 0.47 -1.24 21.92
CA LEU A 322 0.31 -2.23 20.86
C LEU A 322 -0.14 -3.59 21.42
N PHE A 323 0.51 -4.10 22.47
CA PHE A 323 0.14 -5.38 23.08
C PHE A 323 -1.29 -5.37 23.60
N LYS A 324 -1.71 -4.28 24.26
CA LYS A 324 -3.09 -4.14 24.75
C LYS A 324 -4.13 -4.27 23.62
N LYS A 325 -3.87 -3.65 22.47
CA LYS A 325 -4.79 -3.67 21.32
C LYS A 325 -4.82 -5.00 20.58
N VAL A 326 -3.67 -5.66 20.44
CA VAL A 326 -3.56 -6.93 19.69
C VAL A 326 -3.90 -8.13 20.58
N TYR A 327 -3.31 -8.18 21.78
CA TYR A 327 -3.46 -9.29 22.71
C TYR A 327 -4.65 -9.08 23.64
N GLU A 328 -4.66 -8.06 24.52
CA GLU A 328 -5.65 -7.98 25.61
C GLU A 328 -7.08 -7.77 25.09
N GLU A 329 -7.31 -6.77 24.23
CA GLU A 329 -8.64 -6.40 23.73
C GLU A 329 -9.29 -7.53 22.91
N GLU A 330 -8.49 -8.38 22.26
CA GLU A 330 -8.97 -9.42 21.36
C GLU A 330 -8.61 -10.83 21.86
N TYR A 331 -7.39 -11.32 21.62
CA TYR A 331 -6.99 -12.70 21.92
C TYR A 331 -7.11 -13.09 23.41
N GLY A 332 -6.82 -12.14 24.31
CA GLY A 332 -6.90 -12.25 25.75
C GLY A 332 -8.33 -12.22 26.29
N THR A 333 -9.24 -11.53 25.62
CA THR A 333 -10.62 -11.27 26.09
C THR A 333 -11.61 -12.35 25.63
N LEU A 334 -12.55 -12.71 26.51
CA LEU A 334 -13.62 -13.66 26.18
C LEU A 334 -14.54 -13.06 25.11
N GLY A 335 -14.73 -13.78 24.00
CA GLY A 335 -15.55 -13.31 22.88
C GLY A 335 -14.82 -12.37 21.90
N GLY A 336 -13.55 -12.05 22.16
CA GLY A 336 -12.70 -11.33 21.22
C GLY A 336 -12.41 -12.14 19.96
N MET A 337 -12.02 -11.46 18.89
CA MET A 337 -11.66 -12.05 17.61
C MET A 337 -10.16 -11.83 17.36
N PRO A 338 -9.31 -12.88 17.51
CA PRO A 338 -7.87 -12.70 17.40
C PRO A 338 -7.45 -12.29 15.98
N TYR A 339 -6.46 -11.40 15.91
CA TYR A 339 -5.77 -11.09 14.67
C TYR A 339 -5.06 -12.35 14.18
N SER A 340 -5.24 -12.72 12.91
CA SER A 340 -4.55 -13.89 12.33
C SER A 340 -3.17 -13.51 11.79
N CYS A 341 -3.02 -12.28 11.31
CA CYS A 341 -1.80 -11.75 10.75
C CYS A 341 -1.76 -10.23 10.94
N LEU A 342 -0.57 -9.67 11.12
CA LEU A 342 -0.34 -8.23 11.20
C LEU A 342 0.52 -7.77 10.02
N LEU A 343 0.08 -6.73 9.35
CA LEU A 343 0.78 -6.07 8.26
C LEU A 343 1.25 -4.70 8.73
N GLY A 344 2.56 -4.49 8.79
CA GLY A 344 3.17 -3.20 9.06
C GLY A 344 3.66 -2.54 7.79
N ASP A 345 3.14 -1.35 7.49
CA ASP A 345 3.64 -0.53 6.39
C ASP A 345 4.90 0.24 6.81
N PHE A 346 5.95 -0.51 7.12
CA PHE A 346 7.23 0.01 7.57
C PHE A 346 8.36 -0.61 6.75
N TYR A 347 9.39 0.21 6.53
CA TYR A 347 10.66 -0.20 5.96
C TYR A 347 11.67 -0.35 7.09
N VAL A 348 12.28 -1.54 7.16
CA VAL A 348 13.25 -1.93 8.20
C VAL A 348 14.65 -1.89 7.59
N GLY A 349 15.49 -0.98 8.08
CA GLY A 349 16.89 -0.86 7.67
C GLY A 349 17.86 -1.49 8.66
N ARG A 350 19.16 -1.25 8.43
CA ARG A 350 20.27 -1.77 9.28
C ARG A 350 20.42 -1.10 10.64
N SER A 351 19.72 0.01 10.87
CA SER A 351 19.90 0.82 12.08
C SER A 351 19.59 0.00 13.34
N PRO A 352 20.36 0.12 14.43
CA PRO A 352 20.06 -0.56 15.70
C PRO A 352 18.68 -0.23 16.25
N VAL A 353 18.17 0.97 15.94
CA VAL A 353 16.82 1.43 16.27
C VAL A 353 15.77 0.55 15.58
N ASP A 354 15.93 0.31 14.26
CA ASP A 354 15.02 -0.51 13.46
C ASP A 354 15.03 -1.96 13.96
N VAL A 355 16.21 -2.49 14.27
CA VAL A 355 16.36 -3.85 14.79
C VAL A 355 15.72 -3.97 16.18
N SER A 356 15.85 -2.94 17.04
CA SER A 356 15.16 -2.90 18.33
C SER A 356 13.64 -2.88 18.15
N LEU A 357 13.12 -2.06 17.23
CA LEU A 357 11.70 -1.96 16.95
C LEU A 357 11.10 -3.32 16.54
N ILE A 358 11.70 -4.00 15.56
CA ILE A 358 11.22 -5.32 15.12
C ILE A 358 11.35 -6.39 16.20
N ASP A 359 12.35 -6.29 17.07
CA ASP A 359 12.55 -7.20 18.19
C ASP A 359 11.37 -7.11 19.18
N HIS A 360 10.99 -5.89 19.57
CA HIS A 360 9.82 -5.67 20.42
C HIS A 360 8.50 -6.05 19.71
N ILE A 361 8.36 -5.80 18.41
CA ILE A 361 7.19 -6.26 17.66
C ILE A 361 7.13 -7.78 17.62
N SER A 362 8.29 -8.46 17.51
CA SER A 362 8.36 -9.92 17.45
C SER A 362 7.86 -10.58 18.73
N THR A 363 8.11 -10.00 19.91
CA THR A 363 7.63 -10.54 21.18
C THR A 363 6.11 -10.38 21.32
N VAL A 364 5.55 -9.23 20.91
CA VAL A 364 4.10 -9.01 20.86
C VAL A 364 3.44 -9.99 19.86
N ALA A 365 4.02 -10.12 18.67
CA ALA A 365 3.57 -11.04 17.64
C ALA A 365 3.62 -12.52 18.09
N ALA A 366 4.68 -12.91 18.80
CA ALA A 366 4.83 -14.25 19.35
C ALA A 366 3.79 -14.54 20.43
N ALA A 367 3.53 -13.59 21.33
CA ALA A 367 2.54 -13.73 22.39
C ALA A 367 1.11 -13.88 21.84
N ALA A 368 0.74 -13.11 20.82
CA ALA A 368 -0.57 -13.17 20.19
C ALA A 368 -0.69 -14.27 19.11
N HIS A 369 0.40 -14.96 18.79
CA HIS A 369 0.52 -15.87 17.65
C HIS A 369 0.12 -15.22 16.32
N THR A 370 0.62 -14.02 16.04
CA THR A 370 0.26 -13.24 14.84
C THR A 370 1.49 -12.90 14.02
N PRO A 371 1.80 -13.63 12.93
CA PRO A 371 2.94 -13.30 12.09
C PRO A 371 2.85 -11.86 11.58
N PHE A 372 3.95 -11.12 11.72
CA PHE A 372 4.13 -9.74 11.31
C PHE A 372 4.82 -9.66 9.94
N LEU A 373 4.26 -8.86 9.05
CA LEU A 373 4.71 -8.66 7.67
C LEU A 373 5.17 -7.22 7.50
N ALA A 374 6.40 -6.98 7.03
CA ALA A 374 6.91 -5.63 6.75
C ALA A 374 7.90 -5.64 5.58
N ALA A 375 8.35 -4.49 5.10
CA ALA A 375 9.34 -4.42 4.03
C ALA A 375 10.77 -4.27 4.57
N ALA A 376 11.74 -4.85 3.87
CA ALA A 376 13.14 -4.49 4.07
C ALA A 376 13.45 -3.20 3.32
N ASP A 377 14.25 -2.33 3.92
CA ASP A 377 14.80 -1.14 3.27
C ASP A 377 16.10 -1.49 2.51
N PRO A 378 16.43 -0.84 1.37
CA PRO A 378 17.69 -1.05 0.67
C PRO A 378 18.93 -0.88 1.57
N SER A 379 18.86 -0.01 2.58
CA SER A 379 19.94 0.21 3.55
C SER A 379 20.31 -1.05 4.35
N MET A 380 19.43 -2.05 4.43
CA MET A 380 19.71 -3.36 5.03
C MET A 380 20.82 -4.12 4.30
N PHE A 381 21.06 -3.80 3.02
CA PHE A 381 22.08 -4.42 2.17
C PHE A 381 23.24 -3.47 1.86
N ASP A 382 23.36 -2.34 2.58
CA ASP A 382 24.30 -1.26 2.29
C ASP A 382 24.11 -0.67 0.87
N LEU A 383 22.85 -0.64 0.41
CA LEU A 383 22.46 -0.10 -0.90
C LEU A 383 21.62 1.16 -0.74
N SER A 384 21.65 2.02 -1.75
CA SER A 384 20.76 3.19 -1.81
C SER A 384 19.39 2.85 -2.41
N ALA A 385 19.35 1.89 -3.35
CA ALA A 385 18.15 1.42 -4.03
C ALA A 385 18.26 -0.07 -4.41
N PHE A 386 17.14 -0.77 -4.57
CA PHE A 386 17.18 -2.20 -4.94
C PHE A 386 17.67 -2.43 -6.38
N THR A 387 17.74 -1.41 -7.24
CA THR A 387 18.38 -1.54 -8.55
C THR A 387 19.85 -1.91 -8.48
N GLU A 388 20.50 -1.58 -7.37
CA GLU A 388 21.92 -1.84 -7.11
C GLU A 388 22.18 -3.27 -6.60
N LEU A 389 21.13 -4.07 -6.39
CA LEU A 389 21.21 -5.42 -5.82
C LEU A 389 22.07 -6.41 -6.64
N HIS A 390 22.34 -6.08 -7.91
CA HIS A 390 23.20 -6.88 -8.77
C HIS A 390 24.71 -6.66 -8.50
N TYR A 391 25.12 -5.53 -7.90
CA TYR A 391 26.54 -5.22 -7.67
C TYR A 391 27.23 -6.14 -6.66
N PRO A 392 26.68 -6.42 -5.46
CA PRO A 392 27.40 -7.19 -4.45
C PRO A 392 27.46 -8.67 -4.83
N ARG A 393 28.63 -9.21 -5.20
CA ARG A 393 28.77 -10.60 -5.67
C ARG A 393 28.24 -11.65 -4.67
N ASP A 394 28.35 -11.37 -3.38
CA ASP A 394 27.90 -12.25 -2.29
C ASP A 394 27.24 -11.42 -1.19
N LEU A 395 25.94 -11.60 -1.01
CA LEU A 395 25.17 -10.88 0.00
C LEU A 395 25.48 -11.38 1.42
N LYS A 396 25.88 -12.64 1.58
CA LYS A 396 26.12 -13.23 2.92
C LYS A 396 27.23 -12.48 3.67
N LYS A 397 28.26 -12.03 2.95
CA LYS A 397 29.38 -11.24 3.50
C LYS A 397 28.95 -9.90 4.09
N ILE A 398 27.90 -9.27 3.55
CA ILE A 398 27.40 -7.99 4.08
C ILE A 398 26.87 -8.21 5.50
N PHE A 399 26.17 -9.32 5.71
CA PHE A 399 25.62 -9.71 7.01
C PHE A 399 26.65 -10.26 8.00
N GLU A 400 27.88 -10.56 7.56
CA GLU A 400 29.00 -10.93 8.44
C GLU A 400 29.72 -9.70 9.03
N SER A 401 29.41 -8.50 8.54
CA SER A 401 30.01 -7.26 9.03
C SER A 401 29.64 -6.95 10.49
N SER A 402 30.48 -6.16 11.17
CA SER A 402 30.24 -5.75 12.56
C SER A 402 29.00 -4.87 12.74
N GLU A 403 28.56 -4.18 11.68
CA GLU A 403 27.35 -3.36 11.71
C GLU A 403 26.08 -4.22 11.86
N MET A 404 26.11 -5.45 11.34
CA MET A 404 24.98 -6.38 11.34
C MET A 404 24.90 -7.25 12.59
N ILE A 405 25.73 -7.02 13.62
CA ILE A 405 25.75 -7.82 14.86
C ILE A 405 24.38 -7.83 15.55
N LYS A 406 23.71 -6.67 15.63
CA LYS A 406 22.38 -6.57 16.25
C LYS A 406 21.34 -7.35 15.46
N TRP A 407 21.36 -7.23 14.13
CA TRP A 407 20.48 -7.98 13.24
C TRP A 407 20.69 -9.50 13.38
N ASN A 408 21.94 -9.97 13.37
CA ASN A 408 22.24 -11.39 13.55
C ASN A 408 21.78 -11.90 14.92
N SER A 409 21.98 -11.10 15.97
CA SER A 409 21.50 -11.42 17.32
C SER A 409 19.97 -11.56 17.36
N PHE A 410 19.25 -10.70 16.62
CA PHE A 410 17.80 -10.79 16.48
C PHE A 410 17.38 -12.07 15.73
N ARG A 411 18.05 -12.41 14.62
CA ARG A 411 17.77 -13.64 13.85
C ARG A 411 17.99 -14.94 14.63
N ASP A 412 18.88 -14.94 15.63
CA ASP A 412 19.14 -16.09 16.49
C ASP A 412 18.06 -16.29 17.57
N LYS A 413 17.24 -15.26 17.86
CA LYS A 413 16.11 -15.37 18.80
C LYS A 413 15.00 -16.23 18.23
N GLU A 414 14.25 -16.89 19.11
CA GLU A 414 13.15 -17.76 18.69
C GLU A 414 11.92 -17.00 18.19
N ASP A 415 11.66 -15.80 18.73
CA ASP A 415 10.50 -14.98 18.39
C ASP A 415 10.60 -14.33 17.00
N SER A 416 11.82 -14.22 16.45
CA SER A 416 12.07 -13.69 15.10
C SER A 416 11.34 -14.47 13.99
N ARG A 417 10.89 -15.71 14.26
CA ARG A 417 10.10 -16.53 13.34
C ARG A 417 8.76 -15.90 12.94
N TYR A 418 8.23 -15.02 13.80
CA TYR A 418 6.99 -14.32 13.53
C TYR A 418 7.19 -13.10 12.62
N VAL A 419 8.43 -12.62 12.44
CA VAL A 419 8.73 -11.46 11.59
C VAL A 419 9.16 -11.89 10.20
N ASN A 420 8.55 -11.28 9.19
CA ASN A 420 8.80 -11.58 7.78
C ASN A 420 9.03 -10.27 7.03
N LEU A 421 10.18 -10.18 6.37
CA LEU A 421 10.57 -9.00 5.61
C LEU A 421 10.53 -9.26 4.11
N PHE A 422 9.86 -8.38 3.38
CA PHE A 422 9.63 -8.47 1.94
C PHE A 422 10.49 -7.48 1.15
N LEU A 423 10.95 -7.89 -0.04
CA LEU A 423 11.61 -7.03 -1.01
C LEU A 423 11.41 -7.55 -2.45
N PRO A 424 11.69 -6.76 -3.50
CA PRO A 424 11.85 -5.31 -3.50
C PRO A 424 10.48 -4.61 -3.52
N ARG A 425 10.46 -3.28 -3.59
CA ARG A 425 9.19 -2.53 -3.72
C ARG A 425 8.49 -2.83 -5.04
N VAL A 426 7.16 -2.67 -5.02
CA VAL A 426 6.26 -2.98 -6.14
C VAL A 426 5.63 -1.71 -6.68
N LEU A 427 5.46 -1.61 -8.00
CA LEU A 427 4.83 -0.46 -8.63
C LEU A 427 3.34 -0.48 -8.33
N VAL A 428 2.81 0.59 -7.73
CA VAL A 428 1.40 0.65 -7.31
C VAL A 428 0.52 1.35 -8.34
N ARG A 429 1.10 2.27 -9.12
CA ARG A 429 0.41 3.07 -10.13
C ARG A 429 1.21 3.15 -11.43
N LEU A 430 0.50 3.18 -12.56
CA LEU A 430 1.07 3.59 -13.84
C LEU A 430 1.25 5.12 -13.93
N PRO A 431 2.37 5.61 -14.45
CA PRO A 431 2.55 7.03 -14.76
C PRO A 431 1.42 7.58 -15.62
N TYR A 432 1.01 8.81 -15.37
CA TYR A 432 -0.04 9.47 -16.17
C TYR A 432 0.53 9.92 -17.51
N GLY A 433 -0.28 9.80 -18.56
CA GLY A 433 0.12 10.16 -19.90
C GLY A 433 -0.91 9.74 -20.94
N ASP A 434 -0.84 10.36 -22.11
CA ASP A 434 -1.81 10.14 -23.20
C ASP A 434 -1.80 8.69 -23.70
N ASP A 435 -0.62 8.06 -23.70
CA ASP A 435 -0.42 6.65 -24.09
C ASP A 435 -0.80 5.65 -22.96
N THR A 436 -0.91 6.11 -21.71
CA THR A 436 -1.12 5.26 -20.53
C THR A 436 -2.48 5.52 -19.88
N ILE A 437 -2.52 6.40 -18.88
CA ILE A 437 -3.72 6.84 -18.19
C ILE A 437 -3.90 8.33 -18.51
N PRO A 438 -4.74 8.67 -19.51
CA PRO A 438 -4.94 10.05 -19.90
C PRO A 438 -5.76 10.80 -18.85
N VAL A 439 -5.38 12.05 -18.61
CA VAL A 439 -6.16 13.00 -17.84
C VAL A 439 -7.14 13.69 -18.80
N LYS A 440 -8.43 13.78 -18.44
CA LYS A 440 -9.47 14.26 -19.36
C LYS A 440 -9.51 15.79 -19.47
N GLU A 441 -9.14 16.48 -18.40
CA GLU A 441 -9.32 17.91 -18.23
C GLU A 441 -8.22 18.75 -18.85
N PHE A 442 -7.00 18.23 -18.93
CA PHE A 442 -5.83 18.90 -19.52
C PHE A 442 -4.80 17.86 -19.99
N SER A 443 -3.92 18.25 -20.91
CA SER A 443 -2.86 17.36 -21.38
C SER A 443 -1.77 17.23 -20.31
N TYR A 444 -1.78 16.09 -19.60
CA TYR A 444 -0.76 15.77 -18.61
C TYR A 444 0.04 14.54 -19.01
N ASN A 445 1.33 14.75 -19.23
CA ASN A 445 2.31 13.69 -19.44
C ASN A 445 3.35 13.75 -18.31
N GLU A 446 3.25 12.83 -17.36
CA GLU A 446 4.12 12.75 -16.20
C GLU A 446 5.57 12.49 -16.64
N LYS A 447 6.52 13.30 -16.17
CA LYS A 447 7.91 13.25 -16.66
C LYS A 447 8.71 12.08 -16.11
N VAL A 448 8.47 10.87 -16.63
CA VAL A 448 9.19 9.64 -16.29
C VAL A 448 10.13 9.17 -17.41
N ASP A 449 11.44 9.22 -17.17
CA ASP A 449 12.46 8.88 -18.18
C ASP A 449 12.75 7.36 -18.26
N GLY A 450 12.02 6.53 -17.51
CA GLY A 450 12.21 5.08 -17.41
C GLY A 450 13.49 4.62 -16.70
N LEU A 451 14.54 5.45 -16.71
CA LEU A 451 15.83 5.23 -16.03
C LEU A 451 15.77 5.58 -14.55
N ASP A 452 15.19 6.73 -14.22
CA ASP A 452 15.06 7.19 -12.84
C ASP A 452 13.90 6.47 -12.13
N ASN A 453 14.24 5.72 -11.08
CA ASN A 453 13.24 4.99 -10.30
C ASN A 453 12.53 5.86 -9.28
N SER A 454 13.13 6.96 -8.85
CA SER A 454 12.57 7.79 -7.78
C SER A 454 11.23 8.42 -8.15
N LYS A 455 11.00 8.65 -9.44
CA LYS A 455 9.77 9.25 -9.95
C LYS A 455 8.57 8.30 -9.97
N PHE A 456 8.79 6.99 -9.89
CA PHE A 456 7.70 6.02 -9.87
C PHE A 456 7.11 5.87 -8.47
N CYS A 457 5.79 5.67 -8.39
CA CYS A 457 5.10 5.41 -7.12
C CYS A 457 5.30 3.95 -6.68
N TRP A 458 6.36 3.72 -5.92
CA TRP A 458 6.69 2.41 -5.33
C TRP A 458 6.00 2.20 -3.99
N GLY A 459 5.37 1.04 -3.84
CA GLY A 459 4.68 0.63 -2.63
C GLY A 459 5.29 -0.56 -1.95
N ASN A 460 4.84 -0.77 -0.73
CA ASN A 460 5.32 -1.83 0.13
C ASN A 460 4.88 -3.21 -0.39
N PRO A 461 5.82 -4.14 -0.67
CA PRO A 461 5.50 -5.46 -1.19
C PRO A 461 4.73 -6.34 -0.20
N ALA A 462 4.72 -6.00 1.08
CA ALA A 462 3.96 -6.71 2.10
C ALA A 462 2.44 -6.63 1.83
N PHE A 463 1.93 -5.56 1.21
CA PHE A 463 0.52 -5.50 0.76
C PHE A 463 0.23 -6.54 -0.33
N ALA A 464 1.17 -6.78 -1.25
CA ALA A 464 1.03 -7.81 -2.28
C ALA A 464 0.97 -9.21 -1.67
N MET A 465 1.85 -9.51 -0.70
CA MET A 465 1.79 -10.78 0.03
C MET A 465 0.52 -10.93 0.87
N ALA A 466 0.10 -9.86 1.55
CA ALA A 466 -1.15 -9.85 2.32
C ALA A 466 -2.35 -10.19 1.42
N SER A 467 -2.39 -9.69 0.18
CA SER A 467 -3.42 -10.05 -0.79
C SER A 467 -3.42 -11.53 -1.17
N ARG A 468 -2.25 -12.18 -1.22
CA ARG A 468 -2.14 -13.64 -1.47
C ARG A 468 -2.62 -14.44 -0.26
N ILE A 469 -2.33 -13.96 0.95
CA ILE A 469 -2.80 -14.59 2.19
C ILE A 469 -4.33 -14.51 2.29
N THR A 470 -4.92 -13.35 2.00
CA THR A 470 -6.39 -13.17 2.03
C THR A 470 -7.08 -13.99 0.94
N ASP A 471 -6.52 -14.03 -0.28
CA ASP A 471 -7.02 -14.87 -1.38
C ASP A 471 -6.93 -16.38 -1.06
N ALA A 472 -5.82 -16.83 -0.50
CA ALA A 472 -5.65 -18.22 -0.06
C ALA A 472 -6.70 -18.59 1.01
N PHE A 473 -6.95 -17.69 1.97
CA PHE A 473 -7.98 -17.89 2.97
C PHE A 473 -9.39 -17.93 2.37
N ALA A 474 -9.71 -17.04 1.43
CA ALA A 474 -11.01 -17.03 0.76
C ALA A 474 -11.26 -18.35 -0.01
N LYS A 475 -10.26 -18.87 -0.73
CA LYS A 475 -10.36 -20.09 -1.55
C LYS A 475 -10.37 -21.39 -0.74
N PHE A 476 -9.56 -21.46 0.32
CA PHE A 476 -9.29 -22.72 1.03
C PHE A 476 -9.67 -22.72 2.51
N GLY A 477 -9.98 -21.56 3.11
CA GLY A 477 -10.18 -21.39 4.55
C GLY A 477 -8.89 -21.44 5.38
N TRP A 478 -7.74 -21.54 4.71
CA TRP A 478 -6.40 -21.64 5.30
C TRP A 478 -5.38 -20.96 4.40
N THR A 479 -4.23 -20.62 4.96
CA THR A 479 -3.24 -19.73 4.32
C THR A 479 -1.96 -20.46 3.90
N ALA A 480 -2.09 -21.76 3.57
CA ALA A 480 -0.94 -22.57 3.14
C ALA A 480 -0.48 -22.24 1.71
N ALA A 481 -1.41 -21.84 0.84
CA ALA A 481 -1.18 -21.63 -0.59
C ALA A 481 -0.84 -20.18 -0.92
N ILE A 482 0.37 -19.74 -0.56
CA ILE A 482 0.82 -18.33 -0.68
C ILE A 482 2.17 -18.18 -1.39
N ARG A 483 2.72 -19.26 -1.96
CA ARG A 483 4.05 -19.26 -2.59
C ARG A 483 4.08 -20.09 -3.87
N GLY A 484 5.01 -19.82 -4.76
CA GLY A 484 5.18 -20.50 -6.05
C GLY A 484 4.10 -20.14 -7.06
N VAL A 485 4.38 -20.43 -8.34
CA VAL A 485 3.50 -20.09 -9.47
C VAL A 485 2.16 -20.81 -9.35
N GLU A 486 2.19 -22.13 -9.20
CA GLU A 486 1.00 -22.97 -9.02
C GLU A 486 0.53 -22.96 -7.55
N GLY A 487 1.44 -22.66 -6.62
CA GLY A 487 1.24 -22.71 -5.17
C GLY A 487 0.47 -21.53 -4.55
N GLY A 488 -0.06 -20.62 -5.37
CA GLY A 488 -0.83 -19.45 -4.92
C GLY A 488 0.00 -18.20 -4.62
N GLY A 489 1.31 -18.22 -4.89
CA GLY A 489 2.21 -17.07 -4.73
C GLY A 489 2.28 -16.14 -5.94
N LEU A 490 1.55 -16.42 -7.02
CA LEU A 490 1.48 -15.59 -8.22
C LEU A 490 0.65 -14.33 -7.95
N VAL A 491 1.25 -13.16 -8.12
CA VAL A 491 0.63 -11.84 -8.14
C VAL A 491 0.39 -11.44 -9.59
N GLU A 492 -0.85 -11.14 -9.93
CA GLU A 492 -1.28 -10.80 -11.29
C GLU A 492 -1.71 -9.33 -11.38
N ASN A 493 -1.81 -8.81 -12.60
CA ASN A 493 -2.27 -7.46 -12.91
C ASN A 493 -1.41 -6.36 -12.26
N LEU A 494 -0.09 -6.52 -12.25
CA LEU A 494 0.79 -5.44 -11.82
C LEU A 494 0.88 -4.35 -12.90
N PRO A 495 1.01 -3.07 -12.52
CA PRO A 495 1.25 -1.97 -13.46
C PRO A 495 2.44 -2.25 -14.38
N ALA A 496 2.18 -2.33 -15.69
CA ALA A 496 3.18 -2.56 -16.74
C ALA A 496 3.39 -1.31 -17.59
N TYR A 497 4.38 -0.48 -17.24
CA TYR A 497 4.70 0.74 -17.97
C TYR A 497 5.70 0.48 -19.10
N THR A 498 5.35 0.81 -20.35
CA THR A 498 6.26 0.69 -21.50
C THR A 498 6.78 2.04 -21.94
N PHE A 499 8.07 2.15 -22.21
CA PHE A 499 8.70 3.38 -22.68
C PHE A 499 9.65 3.12 -23.84
N LYS A 500 9.90 4.16 -24.65
CA LYS A 500 10.89 4.11 -25.73
C LYS A 500 12.27 4.40 -25.16
N THR A 501 13.20 3.48 -25.39
CA THR A 501 14.61 3.66 -25.02
C THR A 501 15.30 4.64 -25.98
N GLN A 502 16.50 5.12 -25.59
CA GLN A 502 17.32 6.00 -26.44
C GLN A 502 17.70 5.37 -27.79
N TYR A 503 17.65 4.03 -27.87
CA TYR A 503 17.94 3.27 -29.10
C TYR A 503 16.69 3.03 -29.97
N GLY A 504 15.52 3.50 -29.54
CA GLY A 504 14.25 3.36 -30.27
C GLY A 504 13.45 2.10 -29.94
N ASP A 505 14.01 1.17 -29.17
CA ASP A 505 13.31 -0.04 -28.74
C ASP A 505 12.26 0.28 -27.65
N ILE A 506 11.12 -0.41 -27.71
CA ILE A 506 10.10 -0.35 -26.65
C ILE A 506 10.50 -1.33 -25.55
N ALA A 507 10.75 -0.80 -24.35
CA ALA A 507 11.08 -1.58 -23.18
C ALA A 507 9.96 -1.51 -22.14
N LEU A 508 9.69 -2.64 -21.50
CA LEU A 508 8.82 -2.72 -20.33
C LEU A 508 9.63 -2.36 -19.08
N LYS A 509 9.14 -1.37 -18.33
CA LYS A 509 9.61 -1.11 -16.97
C LYS A 509 9.21 -2.28 -16.08
N CYS A 510 10.17 -2.80 -15.32
CA CYS A 510 9.93 -3.86 -14.36
C CYS A 510 8.89 -3.40 -13.31
N PRO A 511 7.79 -4.13 -13.09
CA PRO A 511 6.79 -3.81 -12.06
C PRO A 511 7.32 -3.96 -10.63
N THR A 512 8.42 -4.68 -10.44
CA THR A 512 9.23 -4.67 -9.21
C THR A 512 10.44 -3.75 -9.42
N GLU A 513 10.99 -3.10 -8.38
CA GLU A 513 12.11 -2.16 -8.57
C GLU A 513 13.31 -2.77 -9.34
N THR A 514 13.55 -4.06 -9.14
CA THR A 514 14.61 -4.80 -9.83
C THR A 514 14.15 -6.20 -10.20
N ILE A 515 14.84 -6.79 -11.19
CA ILE A 515 14.66 -8.20 -11.57
C ILE A 515 15.58 -9.04 -10.69
N ILE A 516 15.01 -10.02 -9.99
CA ILE A 516 15.75 -10.95 -9.14
C ILE A 516 15.88 -12.28 -9.89
N THR A 517 17.11 -12.80 -9.97
CA THR A 517 17.40 -14.12 -10.55
C THR A 517 17.22 -15.21 -9.50
N ASP A 518 16.96 -16.46 -9.93
CA ASP A 518 16.74 -17.60 -9.03
C ASP A 518 17.89 -17.79 -8.01
N ARG A 519 19.13 -17.55 -8.44
CA ARG A 519 20.28 -17.58 -7.54
C ARG A 519 20.18 -16.53 -6.44
N ARG A 520 19.79 -15.29 -6.79
CA ARG A 520 19.65 -14.18 -5.83
C ARG A 520 18.46 -14.38 -4.92
N GLU A 521 17.35 -14.88 -5.44
CA GLU A 521 16.19 -15.31 -4.67
C GLU A 521 16.62 -16.28 -3.56
N LYS A 522 17.37 -17.33 -3.92
CA LYS A 522 17.87 -18.31 -2.96
C LYS A 522 18.82 -17.72 -1.91
N GLU A 523 19.76 -16.87 -2.34
CA GLU A 523 20.68 -16.17 -1.44
C GLU A 523 19.91 -15.28 -0.42
N LEU A 524 18.88 -14.56 -0.86
CA LEU A 524 18.03 -13.72 0.00
C LEU A 524 17.13 -14.55 0.93
N SER A 525 16.60 -15.66 0.43
CA SER A 525 15.79 -16.61 1.19
C SER A 525 16.60 -17.23 2.34
N ASP A 526 17.85 -17.64 2.10
CA ASP A 526 18.78 -18.12 3.14
C ASP A 526 19.08 -17.04 4.20
N LEU A 527 19.05 -15.77 3.80
CA LEU A 527 19.23 -14.61 4.68
C LEU A 527 17.95 -14.22 5.44
N GLY A 528 16.85 -14.93 5.25
CA GLY A 528 15.59 -14.72 5.98
C GLY A 528 14.71 -13.62 5.39
N PHE A 529 14.82 -13.37 4.09
CA PHE A 529 13.98 -12.43 3.37
C PHE A 529 13.07 -13.14 2.36
N ILE A 530 11.85 -12.62 2.18
CA ILE A 530 10.91 -13.10 1.18
C ILE A 530 10.95 -12.16 -0.02
N THR A 531 11.15 -12.71 -1.21
CA THR A 531 11.32 -11.89 -2.41
C THR A 531 10.16 -12.04 -3.39
N ILE A 532 9.76 -10.92 -4.00
CA ILE A 532 8.83 -10.92 -5.14
C ILE A 532 9.65 -10.89 -6.43
N CYS A 533 9.56 -11.95 -7.22
CA CYS A 533 10.28 -12.09 -8.48
C CYS A 533 9.37 -11.77 -9.66
N HIS A 534 9.71 -10.75 -10.44
CA HIS A 534 8.99 -10.42 -11.67
C HIS A 534 9.14 -11.52 -12.74
N ASN A 535 8.02 -11.91 -13.34
CA ASN A 535 8.02 -12.77 -14.51
C ASN A 535 8.31 -11.94 -15.77
N LYS A 536 9.53 -12.07 -16.28
CA LYS A 536 10.09 -11.25 -17.36
C LYS A 536 9.16 -11.16 -18.57
N GLY A 537 8.85 -9.93 -18.98
CA GLY A 537 8.02 -9.65 -20.16
C GLY A 537 6.51 -9.78 -19.94
N THR A 538 6.07 -10.04 -18.71
CA THR A 538 4.65 -10.08 -18.33
C THR A 538 4.36 -9.06 -17.23
N ASP A 539 3.09 -8.88 -16.90
CA ASP A 539 2.58 -8.07 -15.78
C ASP A 539 2.45 -8.88 -14.47
N LYS A 540 3.11 -10.03 -14.38
CA LYS A 540 2.99 -10.97 -13.26
C LYS A 540 4.27 -11.03 -12.44
N ALA A 541 4.16 -11.28 -11.14
CA ALA A 541 5.29 -11.56 -10.26
C ALA A 541 4.96 -12.70 -9.29
N VAL A 542 5.96 -13.33 -8.69
CA VAL A 542 5.78 -14.55 -7.91
C VAL A 542 6.62 -14.48 -6.64
N PHE A 543 6.02 -14.87 -5.51
CA PHE A 543 6.76 -15.17 -4.28
C PHE A 543 7.22 -16.62 -4.29
N PHE A 544 8.52 -16.88 -4.45
CA PHE A 544 9.06 -18.25 -4.40
C PHE A 544 9.41 -18.66 -2.98
N GLY A 545 10.22 -17.85 -2.30
CA GLY A 545 10.63 -18.07 -0.91
C GLY A 545 9.51 -17.86 0.10
N SER A 546 9.72 -18.41 1.29
CA SER A 546 8.77 -18.29 2.40
C SER A 546 9.45 -18.29 3.77
N GLN A 547 10.73 -17.92 3.80
CA GLN A 547 11.54 -17.90 5.01
C GLN A 547 11.22 -16.64 5.82
N SER A 548 10.98 -16.83 7.11
CA SER A 548 10.95 -15.74 8.09
C SER A 548 12.38 -15.25 8.36
N THR A 549 12.48 -14.16 9.12
CA THR A 549 13.79 -13.60 9.50
C THR A 549 14.64 -14.53 10.37
N GLN A 550 14.03 -15.51 11.05
CA GLN A 550 14.75 -16.44 11.91
C GLN A 550 15.83 -17.21 11.16
N LYS A 551 17.02 -17.32 11.75
CA LYS A 551 18.04 -18.26 11.30
C LYS A 551 17.76 -19.64 11.94
N PRO A 552 17.35 -20.66 11.17
CA PRO A 552 17.09 -21.99 11.72
C PRO A 552 18.39 -22.59 12.29
N LYS A 553 18.31 -23.11 13.52
CA LYS A 553 19.45 -23.75 14.19
C LYS A 553 19.72 -25.12 13.56
N GLU A 554 21.00 -25.41 13.35
CA GLU A 554 21.45 -26.74 12.94
C GLU A 554 21.67 -27.60 14.18
N TYR A 555 21.10 -28.80 14.17
CA TYR A 555 21.25 -29.78 15.23
C TYR A 555 22.03 -30.99 14.71
N ASN A 556 22.59 -31.75 15.64
CA ASN A 556 23.24 -33.03 15.35
C ASN A 556 22.26 -34.09 14.81
N LEU A 557 20.97 -33.98 15.15
CA LEU A 557 19.92 -34.87 14.67
C LEU A 557 19.23 -34.28 13.42
N PRO A 558 19.19 -35.00 12.29
CA PRO A 558 18.56 -34.52 11.06
C PRO A 558 17.08 -34.15 11.22
N GLU A 559 16.35 -34.87 12.07
CA GLU A 559 14.94 -34.61 12.38
C GLU A 559 14.76 -33.27 13.11
N ALA A 560 15.63 -32.97 14.07
CA ALA A 560 15.59 -31.70 14.81
C ALA A 560 15.91 -30.52 13.89
N THR A 561 16.90 -30.65 13.01
CA THR A 561 17.21 -29.65 11.98
C THR A 561 16.03 -29.45 11.02
N SER A 562 15.36 -30.53 10.61
CA SER A 562 14.18 -30.46 9.75
C SER A 562 13.01 -29.73 10.43
N ASN A 563 12.80 -29.99 11.72
CA ASN A 563 11.77 -29.31 12.51
C ASN A 563 12.06 -27.82 12.66
N ALA A 564 13.32 -27.45 12.91
CA ALA A 564 13.74 -26.05 12.97
C ALA A 564 13.46 -25.32 11.64
N LEU A 565 13.80 -25.96 10.51
CA LEU A 565 13.56 -25.43 9.15
C LEU A 565 12.09 -25.27 8.80
N ILE A 566 11.21 -26.15 9.27
CA ILE A 566 9.76 -26.01 9.06
C ILE A 566 9.24 -24.82 9.87
N SER A 567 9.76 -24.65 11.09
CA SER A 567 9.30 -23.60 12.00
C SER A 567 9.74 -22.19 11.60
N SER A 568 10.76 -22.06 10.75
CA SER A 568 11.21 -20.77 10.22
C SER A 568 10.45 -20.31 8.97
N ARG A 569 9.39 -21.02 8.54
CA ARG A 569 8.66 -20.70 7.30
C ARG A 569 7.26 -20.15 7.55
N LEU A 570 6.92 -19.08 6.85
CA LEU A 570 5.68 -18.33 7.01
C LEU A 570 4.39 -19.15 6.79
N PRO A 571 4.22 -19.97 5.73
CA PRO A 571 2.99 -20.72 5.49
C PRO A 571 2.64 -21.67 6.65
N TYR A 572 3.66 -22.29 7.23
CA TYR A 572 3.48 -23.19 8.36
C TYR A 572 3.20 -22.41 9.65
N MET A 573 3.91 -21.30 9.88
CA MET A 573 3.65 -20.41 11.01
C MET A 573 2.23 -19.85 11.03
N LEU A 574 1.70 -19.40 9.88
CA LEU A 574 0.31 -18.92 9.78
C LEU A 574 -0.72 -19.99 10.14
N ASN A 575 -0.50 -21.24 9.69
CA ASN A 575 -1.39 -22.35 10.03
C ASN A 575 -1.32 -22.68 11.53
N VAL A 576 -0.11 -22.77 12.10
CA VAL A 576 0.11 -23.04 13.53
C VAL A 576 -0.53 -21.96 14.39
N SER A 577 -0.34 -20.68 14.04
CA SER A 577 -0.98 -19.53 14.67
C SER A 577 -2.50 -19.66 14.70
N ARG A 578 -3.10 -20.04 13.56
CA ARG A 578 -4.55 -20.22 13.46
C ARG A 578 -5.05 -21.40 14.31
N PHE A 579 -4.31 -22.50 14.40
CA PHE A 579 -4.62 -23.59 15.33
C PHE A 579 -4.54 -23.13 16.79
N ALA A 580 -3.54 -22.32 17.15
CA ALA A 580 -3.43 -21.75 18.49
C ALA A 580 -4.65 -20.88 18.85
N HIS A 581 -5.12 -20.05 17.90
CA HIS A 581 -6.35 -19.25 18.08
C HIS A 581 -7.58 -20.11 18.31
N TYR A 582 -7.78 -21.16 17.50
CA TYR A 582 -8.88 -22.10 17.69
C TYR A 582 -8.83 -22.78 19.06
N ILE A 583 -7.69 -23.35 19.42
CA ILE A 583 -7.53 -24.09 20.68
C ILE A 583 -7.76 -23.17 21.87
N LYS A 584 -7.21 -21.95 21.84
CA LYS A 584 -7.44 -20.96 22.89
C LYS A 584 -8.92 -20.71 23.12
N MET A 585 -9.68 -20.50 22.05
CA MET A 585 -11.11 -20.21 22.15
C MET A 585 -11.94 -21.42 22.60
N ILE A 586 -11.66 -22.60 22.04
CA ILE A 586 -12.34 -23.84 22.40
C ILE A 586 -12.09 -24.19 23.86
N MET A 587 -10.84 -24.16 24.32
CA MET A 587 -10.50 -24.50 25.70
C MET A 587 -11.00 -23.46 26.68
N ARG A 588 -11.01 -22.16 26.32
CA ARG A 588 -11.56 -21.09 27.18
C ARG A 588 -13.04 -21.30 27.49
N GLU A 589 -13.83 -21.80 26.53
CA GLU A 589 -15.25 -22.13 26.74
C GLU A 589 -15.45 -23.39 27.59
N LYS A 590 -14.45 -24.29 27.65
CA LYS A 590 -14.49 -25.52 28.44
C LYS A 590 -14.03 -25.33 29.88
N ILE A 591 -13.45 -24.19 30.24
CA ILE A 591 -13.05 -23.89 31.63
C ILE A 591 -14.31 -23.91 32.52
N GLY A 592 -14.25 -24.68 33.62
CA GLY A 592 -15.37 -24.88 34.55
C GLY A 592 -16.24 -26.10 34.23
N SER A 593 -15.99 -26.82 33.13
CA SER A 593 -16.62 -28.12 32.88
C SER A 593 -15.93 -29.25 33.65
N PHE A 594 -16.69 -30.29 33.99
CA PHE A 594 -16.15 -31.53 34.59
C PHE A 594 -15.52 -32.38 33.48
N ALA A 595 -14.25 -32.14 33.17
CA ALA A 595 -13.51 -32.87 32.14
C ALA A 595 -12.20 -33.44 32.70
N SER A 596 -11.98 -34.74 32.49
CA SER A 596 -10.70 -35.40 32.78
C SER A 596 -9.67 -35.12 31.68
N ALA A 597 -8.40 -35.42 31.93
CA ALA A 597 -7.35 -35.32 30.91
C ALA A 597 -7.67 -36.17 29.66
N GLU A 598 -8.21 -37.37 29.85
CA GLU A 598 -8.59 -38.29 28.77
C GLU A 598 -9.75 -37.75 27.94
N ASP A 599 -10.73 -37.10 28.59
CA ASP A 599 -11.86 -36.47 27.90
C ASP A 599 -11.38 -35.32 27.01
N ILE A 600 -10.50 -34.46 27.54
CA ILE A 600 -9.96 -33.32 26.79
C ILE A 600 -9.08 -33.84 25.64
N GLU A 601 -8.29 -34.89 25.86
CA GLU A 601 -7.41 -35.47 24.84
C GLU A 601 -8.22 -36.06 23.69
N THR A 602 -9.26 -36.84 24.01
CA THR A 602 -10.17 -37.42 23.02
C THR A 602 -10.89 -36.33 22.23
N TYR A 603 -11.37 -35.30 22.92
CA TYR A 603 -12.07 -34.19 22.30
C TYR A 603 -11.17 -33.39 21.35
N LEU A 604 -9.97 -33.01 21.78
CA LEU A 604 -9.01 -32.27 20.97
C LEU A 604 -8.51 -33.07 19.77
N ASN A 605 -8.23 -34.37 19.94
CA ASN A 605 -7.83 -35.24 18.82
C ASN A 605 -8.97 -35.42 17.81
N THR A 606 -10.22 -35.57 18.27
CA THR A 606 -11.40 -35.65 17.39
C THR A 606 -11.60 -34.34 16.60
N TRP A 607 -11.37 -33.20 17.25
CA TRP A 607 -11.46 -31.89 16.60
C TRP A 607 -10.37 -31.67 15.56
N ILE A 608 -9.10 -31.90 15.92
CA ILE A 608 -7.97 -31.63 14.99
C ILE A 608 -7.98 -32.60 13.80
N ALA A 609 -8.50 -33.83 13.96
CA ALA A 609 -8.64 -34.80 12.89
C ALA A 609 -9.51 -34.30 11.73
N GLN A 610 -10.41 -33.34 11.95
CA GLN A 610 -11.22 -32.71 10.89
C GLN A 610 -10.38 -31.91 9.88
N TYR A 611 -9.14 -31.55 10.24
CA TYR A 611 -8.20 -30.77 9.43
C TYR A 611 -7.05 -31.62 8.86
N VAL A 612 -7.08 -32.94 9.08
CA VAL A 612 -6.04 -33.88 8.63
C VAL A 612 -6.47 -34.57 7.34
N PHE A 613 -5.61 -34.55 6.33
CA PHE A 613 -5.81 -35.30 5.09
C PHE A 613 -4.84 -36.49 5.00
N LEU A 614 -5.41 -37.70 4.98
CA LEU A 614 -4.64 -38.95 5.08
C LEU A 614 -4.05 -39.46 3.77
N SER A 615 -4.50 -38.95 2.62
CA SER A 615 -4.02 -39.41 1.31
C SER A 615 -2.86 -38.54 0.79
N ASP A 616 -1.87 -39.18 0.16
CA ASP A 616 -0.73 -38.46 -0.43
C ASP A 616 -1.00 -37.98 -1.86
N THR A 617 -2.02 -38.52 -2.53
CA THR A 617 -2.37 -38.23 -3.94
C THR A 617 -3.34 -37.07 -4.12
N GLY A 618 -3.67 -36.34 -3.06
CA GLY A 618 -4.58 -35.20 -3.13
C GLY A 618 -4.05 -34.09 -4.04
N SER A 619 -4.97 -33.44 -4.76
CA SER A 619 -4.68 -32.21 -5.50
C SER A 619 -4.25 -31.11 -4.53
N GLN A 620 -3.52 -30.12 -5.06
CA GLN A 620 -3.03 -29.02 -4.25
C GLN A 620 -4.16 -28.29 -3.51
N GLY A 621 -5.29 -28.05 -4.17
CA GLY A 621 -6.44 -27.39 -3.55
C GLY A 621 -7.02 -28.15 -2.36
N ILE A 622 -7.02 -29.49 -2.38
CA ILE A 622 -7.47 -30.31 -1.24
C ILE A 622 -6.45 -30.22 -0.09
N LYS A 623 -5.15 -30.36 -0.40
CA LYS A 623 -4.06 -30.21 0.58
C LYS A 623 -4.02 -28.81 1.21
N SER A 624 -4.50 -27.78 0.50
CA SER A 624 -4.62 -26.43 1.04
C SER A 624 -5.83 -26.25 1.97
N ARG A 625 -6.93 -26.98 1.75
CA ARG A 625 -8.11 -26.97 2.64
C ARG A 625 -7.88 -27.74 3.94
N TYR A 626 -7.02 -28.75 3.88
CA TYR A 626 -6.64 -29.61 5.00
C TYR A 626 -5.12 -29.48 5.21
N PRO A 627 -4.66 -28.47 5.98
CA PRO A 627 -3.24 -28.11 6.02
C PRO A 627 -2.35 -29.18 6.67
N LEU A 628 -2.93 -30.13 7.43
CA LEU A 628 -2.19 -31.14 8.18
C LEU A 628 -2.23 -32.50 7.49
N ARG A 629 -1.07 -33.16 7.44
CA ARG A 629 -0.92 -34.56 7.03
C ARG A 629 -1.19 -35.51 8.19
N GLU A 630 -0.79 -35.11 9.39
CA GLU A 630 -0.91 -35.88 10.63
C GLU A 630 -0.94 -34.91 11.82
N ALA A 631 -1.71 -35.25 12.86
CA ALA A 631 -1.78 -34.49 14.08
C ALA A 631 -2.00 -35.41 15.28
N ASN A 632 -1.39 -35.09 16.42
CA ASN A 632 -1.55 -35.83 17.67
C ASN A 632 -1.43 -34.87 18.86
N ILE A 633 -2.41 -34.90 19.76
CA ILE A 633 -2.43 -34.06 20.97
C ILE A 633 -2.34 -34.98 22.18
N LYS A 634 -1.34 -34.74 23.04
CA LYS A 634 -1.15 -35.45 24.31
C LYS A 634 -1.38 -34.53 25.48
N ILE A 635 -2.16 -34.97 26.47
CA ILE A 635 -2.45 -34.17 27.66
C ILE A 635 -1.82 -34.83 28.88
N LYS A 636 -1.17 -34.01 29.71
CA LYS A 636 -0.59 -34.41 31.00
C LYS A 636 -1.24 -33.62 32.11
N THR A 637 -1.60 -34.29 33.20
CA THR A 637 -2.02 -33.65 34.44
C THR A 637 -0.81 -33.08 35.17
N ASN A 638 -0.90 -31.86 35.68
CA ASN A 638 0.14 -31.36 36.57
C ASN A 638 -0.15 -31.87 37.98
N GLU A 639 0.77 -32.68 38.53
CA GLU A 639 0.59 -33.31 39.84
C GLU A 639 0.50 -32.29 40.99
N SER A 640 1.13 -31.12 40.82
CA SER A 640 1.17 -30.06 41.83
C SER A 640 -0.12 -29.24 41.93
N ASP A 641 -0.98 -29.23 40.91
CA ASP A 641 -2.18 -28.39 40.85
C ASP A 641 -3.37 -29.12 40.17
N PRO A 642 -4.26 -29.75 40.97
CA PRO A 642 -5.40 -30.50 40.45
C PRO A 642 -6.33 -29.68 39.57
N GLY A 643 -6.67 -30.21 38.40
CA GLY A 643 -7.49 -29.51 37.40
C GLY A 643 -6.70 -28.66 36.41
N SER A 644 -5.37 -28.55 36.59
CA SER A 644 -4.48 -27.97 35.59
C SER A 644 -3.85 -29.06 34.71
N TYR A 645 -3.82 -28.80 33.41
CA TYR A 645 -3.35 -29.71 32.39
C TYR A 645 -2.31 -29.03 31.50
N SER A 646 -1.31 -29.78 31.05
CA SER A 646 -0.37 -29.37 30.00
C SER A 646 -0.63 -30.21 28.75
N ALA A 647 -0.73 -29.55 27.59
CA ALA A 647 -0.95 -30.22 26.31
C ALA A 647 0.28 -30.06 25.41
N ILE A 648 0.68 -31.13 24.73
CA ILE A 648 1.70 -31.13 23.68
C ILE A 648 1.01 -31.50 22.38
N ILE A 649 1.05 -30.60 21.42
CA ILE A 649 0.38 -30.73 20.12
C ILE A 649 1.46 -30.96 19.06
N TYR A 650 1.47 -32.16 18.47
CA TYR A 650 2.30 -32.49 17.33
C TYR A 650 1.49 -32.28 16.05
N MET A 651 1.98 -31.43 15.16
CA MET A 651 1.34 -31.12 13.88
C MET A 651 2.35 -31.30 12.76
N LYS A 652 2.02 -32.15 11.78
CA LYS A 652 2.83 -32.37 10.59
C LYS A 652 2.10 -31.78 9.38
N PRO A 653 2.59 -30.70 8.77
CA PRO A 653 1.97 -30.12 7.59
C PRO A 653 2.26 -30.94 6.33
N HIS A 654 1.54 -30.67 5.24
CA HIS A 654 1.96 -31.11 3.92
C HIS A 654 3.21 -30.34 3.47
N PHE A 655 4.24 -31.06 3.03
CA PHE A 655 5.46 -30.43 2.54
C PHE A 655 5.27 -29.85 1.14
N GLN A 656 5.79 -28.65 0.96
CA GLN A 656 5.88 -27.95 -0.34
C GLN A 656 7.27 -28.16 -0.95
N LEU A 657 7.35 -28.16 -2.27
CA LEU A 657 8.61 -28.27 -3.01
C LEU A 657 9.46 -27.01 -2.80
N GLU A 658 10.68 -27.18 -2.31
CA GLU A 658 11.62 -26.08 -2.05
C GLU A 658 12.72 -26.00 -3.13
N GLU A 659 13.43 -27.10 -3.34
CA GLU A 659 14.59 -27.17 -4.22
C GLU A 659 14.63 -28.55 -4.88
N LEU A 660 15.11 -28.61 -6.12
CA LEU A 660 15.33 -29.85 -6.86
C LEU A 660 16.69 -29.80 -7.57
N THR A 661 17.62 -30.62 -7.11
CA THR A 661 18.93 -30.79 -7.76
C THR A 661 18.86 -31.94 -8.76
N VAL A 662 18.91 -31.63 -10.05
CA VAL A 662 18.85 -32.63 -11.12
C VAL A 662 20.26 -32.89 -11.67
N SER A 663 20.70 -34.15 -11.68
CA SER A 663 21.91 -34.57 -12.40
C SER A 663 21.52 -35.33 -13.66
N LEU A 664 21.79 -34.75 -14.84
CA LEU A 664 21.57 -35.43 -16.12
C LEU A 664 22.76 -36.35 -16.44
N ARG A 665 22.48 -37.63 -16.75
CA ARG A 665 23.49 -38.61 -17.15
C ARG A 665 23.12 -39.20 -18.50
N LEU A 666 23.97 -39.01 -19.50
CA LEU A 666 23.84 -39.71 -20.78
C LEU A 666 24.39 -41.13 -20.60
N VAL A 667 23.53 -42.12 -20.83
CA VAL A 667 23.85 -43.53 -20.64
C VAL A 667 23.47 -44.31 -21.89
N ALA A 668 24.38 -45.18 -22.37
CA ALA A 668 24.13 -46.02 -23.53
C ALA A 668 23.04 -47.09 -23.29
N LYS A 669 22.82 -47.45 -22.01
CA LYS A 669 21.70 -48.27 -21.54
C LYS A 669 21.20 -47.65 -20.24
N ILE A 670 19.90 -47.40 -20.14
CA ILE A 670 19.28 -46.86 -18.92
C ILE A 670 19.58 -47.85 -17.78
N PRO A 671 20.29 -47.43 -16.71
CA PRO A 671 20.53 -48.28 -15.55
C PRO A 671 19.18 -48.62 -14.90
N ALA A 672 19.05 -49.86 -14.42
CA ALA A 672 17.83 -50.35 -13.78
C ALA A 672 17.48 -49.58 -12.51
#